data_AF-A0A841MG06-F1
#
_entry.id   AF-A0A841MG06-F1
#
_cell.length_a   1.000
_cell.length_b   1.000
_cell.length_c   1.000
_cell.angle_alpha   90.00
_cell.angle_beta   90.00
_cell.angle_gamma   90.00
#
_symmetry.space_group_name_H-M   'P 1'
#
loop_
_entity.id
_entity.type
_entity.pdbx_description
1 polymer ?
#
loop_
_entity_poly.entity_id
_entity_poly.type
_entity_poly.pdbx_seq_one_letter_code
_entity_poly.pdbx_strand_id
1 'polypeptide(L)'
;MRKRFLLGIIVVLVLGTSWNFFEVNPFRIYPYIQVYGERKVQITWFSNSLTSSSIKIVDQSGSTLLNQAVESKSMPELYYTNAEKNQVLNGLEQGSWIGSEESFKYQIQISLPPGKNISYTVELGGQSFSEQFISPPSKESWDKIRFIALADSETDPRGRVTNRAWYPGTPLFRPITTVPELWKQKFGSTVEQGIELPNYMLTEEKGYRENLKIVNDRSPDFIVMPGDLVQGAGYQPGWDEFFRQNAGELGKGLSQYAIIPALGNWESFGAINGGYEFNERGAYLPILGRSRFHAYFETPSSDPLQKHRQSYYRSDYGPVTILTLDSSNGTPDQHPSDFDGQTKLTGKEFTEPGTDTQENYTASKYVSNGGKDLSSFGPGSDQYLWLEANLKAASEAGQLIFVQYHHIAFSSGEHGVPLNHELSIGQVGTPLQVLNPLLEQYGVIAVFSGHDELFERSFVDEDGDGKGIMYYDVGVAGDGMRGEKRDWLGNPLNTLDYNPYRKWTADQSEAEIWNTTGTNPVLVDGGKHYGHLEVNLEKVTEGENQFANIRFTPVYAFPVLDQNYNLLRVERRVYKDEIQLKIPLRVIEEAPVFKEELTLKLDADGKVISKASDYFTSGYSENYVYDFSRSLTYSCDDLGLNEVQVKIKSEGVVKWEGTVKVNVLDDIKPTLVLKEFVGSLDVTQSNKFEILREHIISSFSDNCGNDLEINFSPKTVGCEDLNEVIQVEVSVKDKSGNTTSGVTTVRIEKAQSKKISINGASSGVIGSEIQLELGSEFSYSVLGWYKGDDLISTSTSKSFKVTESGIYSAQILPVNGCPVFTDSKEVKFTEDPGTGEKPYPHLKERIELPLNENGLAELSKGNIFISAPSNDLIITLSKNVFKCEDLGENTVQVTIKDSKGNTWEESILVKVEDNLPPVLVTKNIEVELDLTKGEVALKAEDFVSQLTDNCEVKELTINKTSLNCEHIGKEVQVELRAVDIAGNVTEKTAIVTVKSLVTKPVTISGPESICIGENGEIKLSSDAAFEVVRWRRNGVELEGQIGKTLAIETGGVYHAVIRYEGGCLFETEKLEVKAFEKPEGEIVEDGNILRAPEGDFEYQWFRNGELIPGETKRAITLNQMGIYTVELTNEAGCKTKLGPVEVTISGLINGTVLSRELKIYPNPVSSEVSIESTGDLEFIPNTWEVFDMNGKALKQNINLLSESPTKITLDVSAIANGTYLISVQGLDQQVFLGRILKIK
;
A
#
# COMPACT_ATOMS: atom_id res chain seq x y z
N MET A 1 -33.88 -66.54 63.86
CA MET A 1 -33.91 -65.17 64.43
C MET A 1 -32.70 -65.00 65.35
N ARG A 2 -32.11 -63.79 65.43
CA ARG A 2 -30.99 -63.32 66.30
C ARG A 2 -29.54 -63.41 65.76
N LYS A 3 -28.96 -62.21 65.62
CA LYS A 3 -27.63 -61.72 66.08
C LYS A 3 -26.30 -62.40 65.62
N ARG A 4 -25.59 -61.63 64.76
CA ARG A 4 -24.19 -61.13 64.88
C ARG A 4 -22.96 -62.08 64.83
N PHE A 5 -21.95 -61.58 64.07
CA PHE A 5 -20.50 -61.88 64.11
C PHE A 5 -20.10 -63.30 63.61
N LEU A 6 -18.96 -63.51 62.93
CA LEU A 6 -17.62 -62.95 63.13
C LEU A 6 -16.92 -62.49 61.81
N LEU A 7 -15.72 -61.89 61.93
CA LEU A 7 -14.73 -61.71 60.85
C LEU A 7 -14.04 -63.04 60.50
N GLY A 8 -13.45 -63.16 59.29
CA GLY A 8 -12.48 -64.24 59.01
C GLY A 8 -12.18 -64.52 57.53
N ILE A 9 -11.06 -63.99 57.06
CA ILE A 9 -10.35 -64.22 55.79
C ILE A 9 -10.33 -65.70 55.31
N ILE A 10 -10.46 -65.91 53.99
CA ILE A 10 -9.57 -66.77 53.18
C ILE A 10 -9.58 -66.26 51.72
N VAL A 11 -8.45 -66.41 51.02
CA VAL A 11 -8.20 -65.88 49.66
C VAL A 11 -8.07 -67.02 48.66
N VAL A 12 -8.65 -66.87 47.45
CA VAL A 12 -8.09 -67.33 46.16
C VAL A 12 -8.84 -66.65 45.00
N LEU A 13 -8.20 -66.58 43.83
CA LEU A 13 -8.50 -65.73 42.67
C LEU A 13 -9.89 -65.93 42.04
N VAL A 14 -10.45 -64.81 41.56
CA VAL A 14 -11.13 -64.73 40.25
C VAL A 14 -10.61 -63.48 39.52
N LEU A 15 -10.36 -63.58 38.21
CA LEU A 15 -9.93 -62.47 37.36
C LEU A 15 -11.13 -61.58 36.97
N GLY A 16 -10.93 -60.26 36.99
CA GLY A 16 -11.96 -59.28 36.63
C GLY A 16 -11.33 -57.94 36.25
N THR A 17 -10.61 -57.90 35.13
CA THR A 17 -10.02 -56.68 34.59
C THR A 17 -11.06 -55.82 33.89
N SER A 18 -11.58 -54.81 34.61
CA SER A 18 -12.30 -53.69 33.99
C SER A 18 -11.30 -52.83 33.21
N TRP A 19 -11.18 -53.08 31.91
CA TRP A 19 -10.43 -52.21 31.00
C TRP A 19 -11.21 -50.90 30.82
N ASN A 20 -10.86 -49.88 31.61
CA ASN A 20 -11.22 -48.51 31.27
C ASN A 20 -10.43 -48.12 30.03
N PHE A 21 -11.08 -48.16 28.86
CA PHE A 21 -10.64 -47.38 27.72
C PHE A 21 -10.78 -45.90 28.10
N PHE A 22 -9.67 -45.26 28.44
CA PHE A 22 -9.60 -43.80 28.37
C PHE A 22 -9.64 -43.44 26.88
N GLU A 23 -10.67 -42.70 26.47
CA GLU A 23 -10.66 -42.07 25.15
C GLU A 23 -9.54 -41.02 25.14
N VAL A 24 -8.55 -41.25 24.28
CA VAL A 24 -7.48 -40.28 24.05
C VAL A 24 -8.08 -39.16 23.20
N ASN A 25 -8.07 -37.93 23.72
CA ASN A 25 -8.51 -36.76 22.97
C ASN A 25 -7.69 -36.62 21.67
N PRO A 26 -8.30 -36.69 20.47
CA PRO A 26 -7.56 -36.65 19.22
C PRO A 26 -7.14 -35.22 18.83
N PHE A 27 -7.71 -34.19 19.46
CA PHE A 27 -7.27 -32.81 19.28
C PHE A 27 -5.94 -32.57 20.02
N ARG A 28 -4.90 -32.18 19.28
CA ARG A 28 -3.67 -31.57 19.84
C ARG A 28 -3.93 -30.11 20.20
N ILE A 29 -4.66 -29.42 19.31
CA ILE A 29 -5.09 -28.03 19.44
C ILE A 29 -6.57 -28.01 19.03
N TYR A 30 -7.43 -27.44 19.87
CA TYR A 30 -8.86 -27.28 19.57
C TYR A 30 -9.06 -26.28 18.41
N PRO A 31 -10.19 -26.35 17.69
CA PRO A 31 -10.53 -25.39 16.65
C PRO A 31 -10.45 -23.95 17.11
N TYR A 32 -9.55 -23.17 16.51
CA TYR A 32 -9.40 -21.73 16.73
C TYR A 32 -9.68 -20.92 15.46
N ILE A 33 -10.03 -19.66 15.65
CA ILE A 33 -10.56 -18.76 14.64
C ILE A 33 -9.52 -17.69 14.28
N GLN A 34 -9.34 -17.43 13.00
CA GLN A 34 -8.57 -16.31 12.47
C GLN A 34 -9.45 -15.47 11.53
N VAL A 35 -9.26 -14.15 11.51
CA VAL A 35 -9.91 -13.23 10.57
C VAL A 35 -8.85 -12.46 9.78
N TYR A 36 -9.05 -12.33 8.47
CA TYR A 36 -8.07 -11.67 7.60
C TYR A 36 -8.65 -11.14 6.28
N GLY A 37 -7.99 -10.13 5.70
CA GLY A 37 -8.51 -9.40 4.53
C GLY A 37 -9.91 -8.85 4.78
N GLU A 38 -10.73 -8.73 3.73
CA GLU A 38 -12.13 -8.32 3.86
C GLU A 38 -12.99 -9.47 4.41
N ARG A 39 -13.21 -9.50 5.72
CA ARG A 39 -14.18 -10.36 6.43
C ARG A 39 -14.06 -11.88 6.19
N LYS A 40 -12.92 -12.40 5.69
CA LYS A 40 -12.70 -13.85 5.57
C LYS A 40 -12.52 -14.44 6.97
N VAL A 41 -13.20 -15.55 7.24
CA VAL A 41 -13.05 -16.30 8.50
C VAL A 41 -12.37 -17.62 8.20
N GLN A 42 -11.42 -18.01 9.03
CA GLN A 42 -10.75 -19.30 8.97
C GLN A 42 -10.88 -20.02 10.31
N ILE A 43 -11.12 -21.33 10.26
CA ILE A 43 -11.10 -22.21 11.43
C ILE A 43 -10.02 -23.28 11.23
N THR A 44 -9.14 -23.44 12.22
CA THR A 44 -7.97 -24.31 12.18
C THR A 44 -7.88 -25.18 13.43
N TRP A 45 -7.57 -26.48 13.30
CA TRP A 45 -7.31 -27.39 14.42
C TRP A 45 -6.20 -28.38 14.09
N PHE A 46 -5.66 -29.06 15.10
CA PHE A 46 -4.55 -30.01 14.92
C PHE A 46 -4.82 -31.35 15.60
N SER A 47 -4.27 -32.43 15.05
CA SER A 47 -4.26 -33.76 15.66
C SER A 47 -2.85 -34.32 15.78
N ASN A 48 -2.66 -35.19 16.79
CA ASN A 48 -1.43 -35.96 17.00
C ASN A 48 -1.28 -37.16 16.06
N SER A 49 -2.32 -37.49 15.26
CA SER A 49 -2.33 -38.62 14.33
C SER A 49 -3.19 -38.34 13.08
N LEU A 50 -2.89 -39.02 11.97
CA LEU A 50 -3.70 -38.99 10.75
C LEU A 50 -5.11 -39.53 11.03
N THR A 51 -6.12 -38.66 10.99
CA THR A 51 -7.46 -38.93 11.52
C THR A 51 -8.52 -38.34 10.58
N SER A 52 -9.68 -38.98 10.44
CA SER A 52 -10.80 -38.39 9.69
C SER A 52 -11.44 -37.23 10.46
N SER A 53 -11.68 -36.10 9.79
CA SER A 53 -12.34 -34.93 10.38
C SER A 53 -13.41 -34.32 9.45
N SER A 54 -14.40 -33.67 10.05
CA SER A 54 -15.45 -32.92 9.35
C SER A 54 -15.95 -31.75 10.19
N ILE A 55 -16.35 -30.67 9.53
CA ILE A 55 -16.93 -29.49 10.17
C ILE A 55 -18.36 -29.24 9.70
N LYS A 56 -19.24 -28.93 10.65
CA LYS A 56 -20.60 -28.45 10.44
C LYS A 56 -20.73 -27.04 11.03
N ILE A 57 -21.42 -26.15 10.31
CA ILE A 57 -21.67 -24.77 10.73
C ILE A 57 -23.16 -24.46 10.55
N VAL A 58 -23.76 -23.85 11.56
CA VAL A 58 -25.17 -23.42 11.57
C VAL A 58 -25.31 -21.96 12.00
N ASP A 59 -26.37 -21.32 11.50
CA ASP A 59 -26.76 -19.98 11.96
C ASP A 59 -27.61 -20.02 13.25
N GLN A 60 -28.04 -18.84 13.71
CA GLN A 60 -28.92 -18.65 14.87
C GLN A 60 -30.26 -19.40 14.79
N SER A 61 -30.72 -19.78 13.59
CA SER A 61 -31.96 -20.56 13.39
C SER A 61 -31.73 -22.08 13.44
N GLY A 62 -30.47 -22.53 13.49
CA GLY A 62 -30.08 -23.92 13.31
C GLY A 62 -29.99 -24.35 11.84
N SER A 63 -30.17 -23.42 10.89
CA SER A 63 -30.01 -23.71 9.46
C SER A 63 -28.54 -23.96 9.14
N THR A 64 -28.26 -25.04 8.41
CA THR A 64 -26.88 -25.46 8.11
C THR A 64 -26.30 -24.63 6.98
N LEU A 65 -25.29 -23.81 7.31
CA LEU A 65 -24.53 -23.01 6.35
C LEU A 65 -23.45 -23.83 5.65
N LEU A 66 -22.86 -24.80 6.37
CA LEU A 66 -21.80 -25.67 5.86
C LEU A 66 -21.84 -27.03 6.57
N ASN A 67 -21.52 -28.10 5.85
CA ASN A 67 -21.31 -29.44 6.43
C ASN A 67 -20.45 -30.27 5.48
N GLN A 68 -19.16 -30.47 5.80
CA GLN A 68 -18.22 -31.19 4.92
C GLN A 68 -17.09 -31.86 5.70
N ALA A 69 -16.48 -32.88 5.07
CA ALA A 69 -15.17 -33.40 5.49
C ALA A 69 -14.08 -32.33 5.32
N VAL A 70 -13.02 -32.43 6.12
CA VAL A 70 -11.83 -31.59 6.02
C VAL A 70 -10.60 -32.48 6.05
N GLU A 71 -9.76 -32.34 5.02
CA GLU A 71 -8.55 -33.15 4.86
C GLU A 71 -7.40 -32.64 5.75
N SER A 72 -6.53 -33.55 6.16
CA SER A 72 -5.35 -33.27 6.98
C SER A 72 -4.12 -32.94 6.14
N LYS A 73 -3.38 -31.90 6.49
CA LYS A 73 -2.01 -31.65 6.01
C LYS A 73 -1.01 -32.00 7.12
N SER A 74 -0.02 -32.86 6.82
CA SER A 74 1.09 -33.13 7.76
C SER A 74 2.00 -31.91 7.89
N MET A 75 2.50 -31.66 9.10
CA MET A 75 3.30 -30.49 9.47
C MET A 75 4.70 -30.95 9.95
N PRO A 76 5.60 -31.35 9.04
CA PRO A 76 6.92 -31.91 9.38
C PRO A 76 7.85 -30.95 10.14
N GLU A 77 7.51 -29.65 10.21
CA GLU A 77 8.17 -28.59 10.97
C GLU A 77 7.84 -28.60 12.47
N LEU A 78 6.73 -29.23 12.88
CA LEU A 78 6.20 -29.26 14.26
C LEU A 78 6.72 -30.46 15.08
N TYR A 79 8.05 -30.62 15.10
CA TYR A 79 8.77 -31.70 15.77
C TYR A 79 9.50 -31.25 17.05
N TYR A 80 9.83 -32.19 17.92
CA TYR A 80 10.71 -31.92 19.06
C TYR A 80 12.19 -32.20 18.77
N THR A 81 13.08 -31.35 19.28
CA THR A 81 14.54 -31.52 19.20
C THR A 81 15.06 -32.49 20.26
N ASN A 82 16.32 -32.91 20.10
CA ASN A 82 17.04 -33.63 21.15
C ASN A 82 17.33 -32.74 22.38
N ALA A 83 17.42 -31.42 22.24
CA ALA A 83 17.59 -30.52 23.38
C ALA A 83 16.30 -30.45 24.23
N GLU A 84 15.14 -30.31 23.59
CA GLU A 84 13.81 -30.31 24.22
C GLU A 84 13.51 -31.62 24.96
N LYS A 85 13.76 -32.78 24.31
CA LYS A 85 13.53 -34.10 24.90
C LYS A 85 14.38 -34.39 26.14
N ASN A 86 15.57 -33.81 26.22
CA ASN A 86 16.51 -33.97 27.33
C ASN A 86 16.53 -32.76 28.29
N GLN A 87 15.70 -31.74 28.06
CA GLN A 87 15.50 -30.60 28.95
C GLN A 87 15.02 -31.11 30.33
N VAL A 88 15.52 -30.53 31.42
CA VAL A 88 15.05 -30.85 32.78
C VAL A 88 14.53 -29.57 33.41
N LEU A 89 13.27 -29.60 33.87
CA LEU A 89 12.59 -28.46 34.49
C LEU A 89 12.26 -28.80 35.95
N ASN A 90 12.95 -28.12 36.87
CA ASN A 90 12.78 -28.33 38.30
C ASN A 90 11.34 -27.98 38.73
N GLY A 91 10.69 -28.90 39.46
CA GLY A 91 9.30 -28.73 39.91
C GLY A 91 8.25 -29.34 38.96
N LEU A 92 8.64 -29.86 37.80
CA LEU A 92 7.76 -30.55 36.85
C LEU A 92 8.13 -32.03 36.69
N GLU A 93 7.17 -32.83 36.21
CA GLU A 93 7.42 -34.22 35.82
C GLU A 93 8.12 -34.26 34.45
N GLN A 94 9.20 -35.06 34.35
CA GLN A 94 10.06 -35.09 33.16
C GLN A 94 9.27 -35.45 31.91
N GLY A 95 9.26 -34.55 30.92
CA GLY A 95 8.54 -34.74 29.66
C GLY A 95 7.05 -34.37 29.71
N SER A 96 6.52 -33.82 30.81
CA SER A 96 5.12 -33.32 30.92
C SER A 96 4.79 -32.10 30.05
N TRP A 97 5.66 -31.80 29.07
CA TRP A 97 5.55 -30.73 28.07
C TRP A 97 5.95 -31.21 26.67
N ILE A 98 6.12 -32.53 26.47
CA ILE A 98 6.45 -33.16 25.18
C ILE A 98 5.25 -33.97 24.71
N GLY A 99 4.64 -33.54 23.60
CA GLY A 99 3.54 -34.22 22.90
C GLY A 99 4.00 -35.17 21.80
N SER A 100 3.21 -35.30 20.73
CA SER A 100 3.53 -36.17 19.58
C SER A 100 4.60 -35.56 18.65
N GLU A 101 5.51 -36.41 18.15
CA GLU A 101 6.45 -36.07 17.07
C GLU A 101 5.75 -35.73 15.75
N GLU A 102 4.52 -36.22 15.56
CA GLU A 102 3.71 -35.95 14.37
C GLU A 102 2.60 -34.94 14.69
N SER A 103 2.33 -34.04 13.74
CA SER A 103 1.26 -33.06 13.82
C SER A 103 0.55 -32.95 12.47
N PHE A 104 -0.78 -32.91 12.52
CA PHE A 104 -1.66 -32.87 11.34
C PHE A 104 -2.60 -31.67 11.46
N LYS A 105 -2.43 -30.67 10.60
CA LYS A 105 -3.28 -29.47 10.51
C LYS A 105 -4.54 -29.79 9.71
N TYR A 106 -5.67 -29.29 10.18
CA TYR A 106 -6.95 -29.25 9.48
C TYR A 106 -7.37 -27.78 9.45
N GLN A 107 -7.82 -27.29 8.31
CA GLN A 107 -7.99 -25.85 8.06
C GLN A 107 -9.13 -25.64 7.06
N ILE A 108 -9.96 -24.64 7.30
CA ILE A 108 -11.04 -24.27 6.38
C ILE A 108 -11.28 -22.76 6.38
N GLN A 109 -11.29 -22.15 5.19
CA GLN A 109 -11.68 -20.76 4.98
C GLN A 109 -13.16 -20.69 4.57
N ILE A 110 -13.94 -19.80 5.19
CA ILE A 110 -15.39 -19.75 5.08
C ILE A 110 -15.83 -18.29 4.89
N SER A 111 -16.78 -18.06 3.99
CA SER A 111 -17.49 -16.78 3.87
C SER A 111 -18.81 -16.87 4.65
N LEU A 112 -19.06 -15.92 5.55
CA LEU A 112 -20.21 -15.96 6.47
C LEU A 112 -21.06 -14.67 6.37
N PRO A 113 -22.38 -14.75 6.64
CA PRO A 113 -23.23 -13.57 6.72
C PRO A 113 -22.72 -12.58 7.78
N PRO A 114 -22.77 -11.25 7.55
CA PRO A 114 -22.16 -10.27 8.46
C PRO A 114 -22.90 -10.16 9.80
N GLY A 115 -22.16 -10.06 10.90
CA GLY A 115 -22.68 -9.73 12.23
C GLY A 115 -23.75 -10.71 12.71
N LYS A 116 -23.45 -12.02 12.71
CA LYS A 116 -24.34 -13.09 13.18
C LYS A 116 -23.60 -13.97 14.18
N ASN A 117 -24.31 -14.48 15.19
CA ASN A 117 -23.77 -15.59 15.99
C ASN A 117 -23.79 -16.85 15.11
N ILE A 118 -22.64 -17.48 14.97
CA ILE A 118 -22.39 -18.70 14.20
C ILE A 118 -22.01 -19.79 15.19
N SER A 119 -22.75 -20.91 15.16
CA SER A 119 -22.35 -22.12 15.90
C SER A 119 -21.63 -23.07 14.96
N TYR A 120 -20.50 -23.62 15.38
CA TYR A 120 -19.79 -24.64 14.62
C TYR A 120 -19.55 -25.91 15.45
N THR A 121 -19.28 -27.01 14.76
CA THR A 121 -18.97 -28.31 15.36
C THR A 121 -17.95 -29.01 14.48
N VAL A 122 -16.83 -29.40 15.07
CA VAL A 122 -15.77 -30.19 14.44
C VAL A 122 -15.80 -31.59 15.04
N GLU A 123 -16.02 -32.58 14.17
CA GLU A 123 -15.80 -33.99 14.48
C GLU A 123 -14.35 -34.34 14.11
N LEU A 124 -13.63 -35.00 15.01
CA LEU A 124 -12.28 -35.50 14.77
C LEU A 124 -12.16 -36.88 15.44
N GLY A 125 -11.92 -37.93 14.66
CA GLY A 125 -11.69 -39.29 15.20
C GLY A 125 -12.85 -39.91 15.98
N GLY A 126 -14.06 -39.35 15.90
CA GLY A 126 -15.23 -39.74 16.70
C GLY A 126 -15.48 -38.90 17.95
N GLN A 127 -14.65 -37.87 18.19
CA GLN A 127 -14.86 -36.86 19.24
C GLN A 127 -15.33 -35.54 18.64
N SER A 128 -16.35 -34.93 19.27
CA SER A 128 -17.00 -33.69 18.82
C SER A 128 -16.56 -32.50 19.69
N PHE A 129 -16.10 -31.43 19.05
CA PHE A 129 -15.88 -30.12 19.68
C PHE A 129 -16.86 -29.10 19.07
N SER A 130 -17.54 -28.28 19.89
CA SER A 130 -18.54 -27.32 19.43
C SER A 130 -18.45 -25.99 20.18
N GLU A 131 -18.46 -24.87 19.45
CA GLU A 131 -18.42 -23.51 20.01
C GLU A 131 -19.24 -22.49 19.20
N GLN A 132 -19.33 -21.26 19.70
CA GLN A 132 -20.02 -20.13 19.09
C GLN A 132 -19.12 -18.89 18.99
N PHE A 133 -19.26 -18.13 17.91
CA PHE A 133 -18.58 -16.84 17.70
C PHE A 133 -19.44 -15.85 16.90
N ILE A 134 -19.08 -14.57 16.87
CA ILE A 134 -19.73 -13.55 16.04
C ILE A 134 -18.95 -13.38 14.73
N SER A 135 -19.63 -13.55 13.59
CA SER A 135 -19.04 -13.32 12.27
C SER A 135 -18.79 -11.82 12.02
N PRO A 136 -17.68 -11.43 11.34
CA PRO A 136 -17.34 -10.04 11.09
C PRO A 136 -18.51 -9.23 10.48
N PRO A 137 -18.88 -8.08 11.07
CA PRO A 137 -19.93 -7.21 10.55
C PRO A 137 -19.51 -6.58 9.21
N SER A 138 -20.45 -5.91 8.53
CA SER A 138 -20.09 -5.01 7.42
C SER A 138 -19.79 -3.61 7.96
N LYS A 139 -19.12 -2.77 7.18
CA LYS A 139 -18.77 -1.40 7.56
C LYS A 139 -20.01 -0.52 7.73
N GLU A 140 -21.09 -0.82 7.02
CA GLU A 140 -22.38 -0.13 7.07
C GLU A 140 -23.20 -0.58 8.29
N SER A 141 -23.21 -1.90 8.54
CA SER A 141 -24.07 -2.61 9.49
C SER A 141 -23.30 -3.13 10.70
N TRP A 142 -22.90 -2.21 11.58
CA TRP A 142 -22.36 -2.49 12.92
C TRP A 142 -22.93 -1.50 13.94
N ASP A 143 -23.06 -1.93 15.20
CA ASP A 143 -23.46 -1.08 16.32
C ASP A 143 -22.33 -0.93 17.34
N LYS A 144 -21.65 -2.03 17.68
CA LYS A 144 -20.55 -2.11 18.65
C LYS A 144 -19.51 -3.14 18.19
N ILE A 145 -18.25 -2.91 18.54
CA ILE A 145 -17.14 -3.85 18.37
C ILE A 145 -16.25 -3.76 19.61
N ARG A 146 -15.86 -4.89 20.20
CA ARG A 146 -14.82 -4.98 21.23
C ARG A 146 -13.67 -5.81 20.71
N PHE A 147 -12.46 -5.29 20.82
CA PHE A 147 -11.25 -6.11 20.71
C PHE A 147 -10.30 -5.88 21.87
N ILE A 148 -9.39 -6.82 22.08
CA ILE A 148 -8.33 -6.72 23.07
C ILE A 148 -6.99 -6.59 22.34
N ALA A 149 -6.11 -5.69 22.83
CA ALA A 149 -4.70 -5.72 22.51
C ALA A 149 -3.92 -6.24 23.73
N LEU A 150 -3.07 -7.26 23.53
CA LEU A 150 -2.20 -7.82 24.55
C LEU A 150 -0.96 -8.45 23.88
N ALA A 151 0.22 -8.22 24.45
CA ALA A 151 1.51 -8.68 23.92
C ALA A 151 2.35 -9.31 25.03
N ASP A 152 3.47 -9.91 24.65
CA ASP A 152 4.44 -10.52 25.57
C ASP A 152 3.75 -11.62 26.39
N SER A 153 3.26 -12.62 25.63
CA SER A 153 2.38 -13.70 26.06
C SER A 153 3.07 -15.07 26.13
N GLU A 154 4.38 -15.08 25.97
CA GLU A 154 5.25 -16.20 25.64
C GLU A 154 5.52 -17.21 26.77
N THR A 155 4.55 -17.47 27.63
CA THR A 155 4.72 -18.41 28.75
C THR A 155 5.18 -19.80 28.26
N ASP A 156 6.39 -20.23 28.62
CA ASP A 156 6.92 -21.56 28.29
C ASP A 156 6.62 -22.59 29.40
N PRO A 157 6.97 -23.88 29.24
CA PRO A 157 6.77 -24.88 30.28
C PRO A 157 7.46 -24.57 31.62
N ARG A 158 8.58 -23.83 31.66
CA ARG A 158 9.22 -23.35 32.89
C ARG A 158 8.35 -22.28 33.56
N GLY A 159 7.66 -21.45 32.78
CA GLY A 159 6.68 -20.46 33.23
C GLY A 159 5.50 -21.04 34.03
N ARG A 160 5.29 -22.37 33.99
CA ARG A 160 4.36 -23.07 34.91
C ARG A 160 4.75 -22.95 36.39
N VAL A 161 6.04 -22.78 36.68
CA VAL A 161 6.61 -22.82 38.04
C VAL A 161 7.52 -21.63 38.38
N THR A 162 7.76 -20.73 37.42
CA THR A 162 8.62 -19.55 37.59
C THR A 162 7.79 -18.30 37.89
N ASN A 163 8.30 -17.46 38.78
CA ASN A 163 7.75 -16.15 39.13
C ASN A 163 8.77 -15.09 38.70
N ARG A 164 8.42 -14.18 37.77
CA ARG A 164 9.34 -13.15 37.24
C ARG A 164 9.65 -12.06 38.27
N ALA A 165 10.78 -11.37 38.10
CA ALA A 165 11.17 -10.23 38.92
C ALA A 165 10.13 -9.09 38.78
N TRP A 166 9.66 -8.52 39.89
CA TRP A 166 8.61 -7.48 39.87
C TRP A 166 9.21 -6.11 40.19
N TYR A 167 9.48 -5.32 39.17
CA TYR A 167 10.12 -4.01 39.30
C TYR A 167 9.30 -3.04 40.17
N PRO A 168 9.95 -2.15 40.93
CA PRO A 168 9.27 -1.13 41.74
C PRO A 168 8.80 0.04 40.88
N GLY A 169 7.50 0.34 41.02
CA GLY A 169 6.89 1.55 40.52
C GLY A 169 7.16 2.77 41.41
N THR A 170 6.19 3.68 41.49
CA THR A 170 6.14 4.72 42.52
C THR A 170 5.30 4.25 43.72
N PRO A 171 5.74 4.42 44.99
CA PRO A 171 7.08 4.87 45.40
C PRO A 171 8.13 3.76 45.19
N LEU A 172 9.32 4.15 44.71
CA LEU A 172 10.45 3.25 44.47
C LEU A 172 10.75 2.31 45.65
N PHE A 173 10.75 2.89 46.86
CA PHE A 173 10.91 2.13 48.09
C PHE A 173 9.55 1.65 48.60
N ARG A 174 9.21 0.42 48.24
CA ARG A 174 8.12 -0.34 48.88
C ARG A 174 8.33 -0.39 50.41
N PRO A 175 7.28 -0.53 51.24
CA PRO A 175 7.43 -0.65 52.70
C PRO A 175 8.29 -1.82 53.18
N ILE A 176 8.61 -2.75 52.28
CA ILE A 176 9.62 -3.80 52.41
C ILE A 176 10.99 -3.29 51.94
N THR A 177 11.74 -2.63 52.83
CA THR A 177 13.10 -2.14 52.52
C THR A 177 14.10 -3.25 52.17
N THR A 178 13.76 -4.49 52.48
CA THR A 178 14.35 -5.72 51.93
C THR A 178 13.22 -6.72 51.69
N VAL A 179 13.35 -7.62 50.72
CA VAL A 179 12.31 -8.62 50.42
C VAL A 179 12.11 -9.54 51.64
N PRO A 180 10.89 -9.71 52.18
CA PRO A 180 10.68 -10.51 53.39
C PRO A 180 11.00 -11.98 53.17
N GLU A 181 11.55 -12.65 54.18
CA GLU A 181 11.89 -14.07 54.12
C GLU A 181 10.68 -14.96 53.73
N LEU A 182 9.47 -14.65 54.22
CA LEU A 182 8.25 -15.36 53.83
C LEU A 182 7.85 -15.13 52.35
N TRP A 183 8.24 -14.00 51.75
CA TRP A 183 8.07 -13.76 50.31
C TRP A 183 9.04 -14.61 49.50
N LYS A 184 10.32 -14.62 49.88
CA LYS A 184 11.36 -15.45 49.25
C LYS A 184 10.99 -16.94 49.28
N GLN A 185 10.46 -17.42 50.39
CA GLN A 185 10.02 -18.82 50.55
C GLN A 185 8.77 -19.19 49.73
N LYS A 186 8.03 -18.22 49.16
CA LYS A 186 6.76 -18.46 48.44
C LYS A 186 6.78 -18.10 46.96
N PHE A 187 7.49 -17.03 46.59
CA PHE A 187 7.56 -16.51 45.22
C PHE A 187 9.01 -16.35 44.76
N GLY A 188 9.96 -16.23 45.70
CA GLY A 188 11.37 -15.95 45.41
C GLY A 188 11.73 -14.46 45.42
N SER A 189 12.99 -14.20 45.15
CA SER A 189 13.56 -12.89 44.82
C SER A 189 14.62 -13.08 43.74
N THR A 190 14.81 -12.05 42.92
CA THR A 190 15.82 -11.99 41.86
C THR A 190 16.75 -10.81 42.14
N VAL A 191 18.02 -10.92 41.78
CA VAL A 191 19.03 -9.87 42.02
C VAL A 191 19.53 -9.34 40.68
N GLU A 192 19.14 -8.11 40.35
CA GLU A 192 19.43 -7.45 39.08
C GLU A 192 20.12 -6.11 39.34
N GLN A 193 21.25 -5.87 38.67
CA GLN A 193 22.14 -4.71 38.90
C GLN A 193 22.49 -4.44 40.38
N GLY A 194 22.52 -5.51 41.20
CA GLY A 194 22.80 -5.44 42.65
C GLY A 194 21.60 -5.10 43.54
N ILE A 195 20.41 -4.84 42.98
CA ILE A 195 19.16 -4.64 43.72
C ILE A 195 18.44 -5.99 43.87
N GLU A 196 17.99 -6.33 45.08
CA GLU A 196 17.12 -7.49 45.29
C GLU A 196 15.66 -7.11 45.07
N LEU A 197 15.08 -7.62 43.99
CA LEU A 197 13.68 -7.46 43.62
C LEU A 197 12.83 -8.62 44.17
N PRO A 198 11.61 -8.35 44.67
CA PRO A 198 10.65 -9.42 44.95
C PRO A 198 10.15 -10.02 43.64
N ASN A 199 9.92 -11.33 43.61
CA ASN A 199 9.28 -11.94 42.45
C ASN A 199 7.76 -11.81 42.54
N TYR A 200 7.08 -11.76 41.38
CA TYR A 200 5.65 -11.53 41.28
C TYR A 200 4.82 -12.67 41.89
N MET A 201 3.63 -12.35 42.42
CA MET A 201 2.85 -13.26 43.27
C MET A 201 2.14 -14.41 42.50
N LEU A 202 2.13 -14.33 41.16
CA LEU A 202 1.68 -15.38 40.25
C LEU A 202 2.87 -15.85 39.41
N THR A 203 2.88 -17.12 39.00
CA THR A 203 3.80 -17.63 37.99
C THR A 203 3.38 -17.14 36.60
N GLU A 204 4.26 -17.15 35.58
CA GLU A 204 3.94 -16.68 34.21
C GLU A 204 2.65 -17.34 33.66
N GLU A 205 2.57 -18.69 33.66
CA GLU A 205 1.37 -19.45 33.25
C GLU A 205 0.11 -19.01 33.99
N LYS A 206 0.25 -18.71 35.28
CA LYS A 206 -0.88 -18.35 36.12
C LYS A 206 -1.26 -16.89 35.92
N GLY A 207 -0.30 -16.00 35.70
CA GLY A 207 -0.52 -14.62 35.30
C GLY A 207 -1.34 -14.56 34.02
N TYR A 208 -0.82 -15.20 32.97
CA TYR A 208 -1.47 -15.24 31.67
C TYR A 208 -2.84 -15.93 31.71
N ARG A 209 -2.97 -17.09 32.34
CA ARG A 209 -4.26 -17.80 32.43
C ARG A 209 -5.32 -17.03 33.22
N GLU A 210 -4.98 -16.37 34.33
CA GLU A 210 -5.96 -15.53 35.04
C GLU A 210 -6.27 -14.23 34.27
N ASN A 211 -5.33 -13.68 33.51
CA ASN A 211 -5.55 -12.57 32.57
C ASN A 211 -6.48 -12.97 31.40
N LEU A 212 -6.26 -14.14 30.79
CA LEU A 212 -7.13 -14.71 29.75
C LEU A 212 -8.54 -14.98 30.26
N LYS A 213 -8.75 -15.41 31.52
CA LYS A 213 -10.11 -15.51 32.09
C LYS A 213 -10.83 -14.16 32.05
N ILE A 214 -10.15 -13.09 32.43
CA ILE A 214 -10.69 -11.74 32.37
C ILE A 214 -11.06 -11.40 30.92
N VAL A 215 -10.19 -11.64 29.94
CA VAL A 215 -10.48 -11.45 28.51
C VAL A 215 -11.74 -12.21 28.07
N ASN A 216 -11.85 -13.49 28.41
CA ASN A 216 -13.01 -14.33 28.07
C ASN A 216 -14.32 -13.79 28.68
N ASP A 217 -14.28 -13.33 29.94
CA ASP A 217 -15.40 -12.66 30.62
C ASP A 217 -15.81 -11.31 29.98
N ARG A 218 -15.02 -10.75 29.05
CA ARG A 218 -15.41 -9.60 28.23
C ARG A 218 -16.07 -9.98 26.91
N SER A 219 -15.95 -11.24 26.47
CA SER A 219 -16.43 -11.73 25.18
C SER A 219 -16.11 -10.77 24.03
N PRO A 220 -14.82 -10.58 23.69
CA PRO A 220 -14.41 -9.74 22.57
C PRO A 220 -14.84 -10.37 21.23
N ASP A 221 -14.92 -9.55 20.19
CA ASP A 221 -15.19 -9.99 18.82
C ASP A 221 -13.91 -10.58 18.16
N PHE A 222 -12.75 -10.00 18.48
CA PHE A 222 -11.41 -10.49 18.12
C PHE A 222 -10.33 -9.97 19.10
N ILE A 223 -9.10 -10.47 18.98
CA ILE A 223 -7.92 -9.95 19.67
C ILE A 223 -6.78 -9.66 18.69
N VAL A 224 -5.95 -8.68 19.02
CA VAL A 224 -4.67 -8.38 18.35
C VAL A 224 -3.52 -8.71 19.29
N MET A 225 -2.46 -9.31 18.76
CA MET A 225 -1.29 -9.77 19.53
C MET A 225 -0.01 -9.34 18.81
N PRO A 226 0.59 -8.18 19.14
CA PRO A 226 1.75 -7.65 18.45
C PRO A 226 3.05 -8.36 18.87
N GLY A 227 3.24 -9.59 18.36
CA GLY A 227 4.45 -10.39 18.54
C GLY A 227 4.58 -11.04 19.90
N ASP A 228 5.60 -11.90 20.00
CA ASP A 228 5.98 -12.69 21.17
C ASP A 228 4.79 -13.49 21.74
N LEU A 229 4.46 -14.53 20.96
CA LEU A 229 3.43 -15.51 21.30
C LEU A 229 4.03 -16.69 22.07
N VAL A 230 5.32 -16.97 21.91
CA VAL A 230 6.01 -18.18 22.40
C VAL A 230 7.48 -17.92 22.69
N GLN A 231 8.07 -18.56 23.73
CA GLN A 231 9.44 -18.23 24.17
C GLN A 231 10.49 -18.91 23.27
N GLY A 232 10.53 -18.43 22.03
CA GLY A 232 11.28 -18.97 20.92
C GLY A 232 10.37 -19.86 20.08
N ALA A 233 9.90 -19.39 18.92
CA ALA A 233 9.08 -20.22 18.03
C ALA A 233 9.86 -21.42 17.47
N GLY A 234 11.21 -21.33 17.42
CA GLY A 234 12.09 -22.47 17.14
C GLY A 234 12.13 -23.51 18.26
N TYR A 235 11.51 -23.27 19.42
CA TYR A 235 11.34 -24.19 20.54
C TYR A 235 9.88 -24.70 20.59
N GLN A 236 9.66 -25.98 20.27
CA GLN A 236 8.30 -26.51 20.04
C GLN A 236 7.40 -26.49 21.29
N PRO A 237 7.87 -26.82 22.51
CA PRO A 237 7.02 -26.78 23.70
C PRO A 237 6.43 -25.40 24.06
N GLY A 238 7.01 -24.30 23.56
CA GLY A 238 6.41 -22.97 23.70
C GLY A 238 5.08 -22.86 22.95
N TRP A 239 5.02 -23.36 21.71
CA TRP A 239 3.77 -23.43 20.93
C TRP A 239 2.72 -24.32 21.59
N ASP A 240 3.12 -25.47 22.12
CA ASP A 240 2.20 -26.35 22.82
C ASP A 240 1.66 -25.68 24.11
N GLU A 241 2.43 -24.86 24.83
CA GLU A 241 1.96 -24.11 26.00
C GLU A 241 1.04 -22.92 25.65
N PHE A 242 1.36 -22.17 24.60
CA PHE A 242 0.50 -21.09 24.08
C PHE A 242 -0.88 -21.62 23.69
N PHE A 243 -0.93 -22.70 22.89
CA PHE A 243 -2.19 -23.30 22.47
C PHE A 243 -2.90 -24.03 23.61
N ARG A 244 -2.18 -24.61 24.58
CA ARG A 244 -2.76 -25.21 25.79
C ARG A 244 -3.61 -24.22 26.60
N GLN A 245 -3.26 -22.93 26.59
CA GLN A 245 -4.03 -21.86 27.25
C GLN A 245 -5.08 -21.19 26.34
N ASN A 246 -4.79 -21.05 25.05
CA ASN A 246 -5.64 -20.29 24.12
C ASN A 246 -6.71 -21.13 23.38
N ALA A 247 -6.40 -22.39 23.06
CA ALA A 247 -7.27 -23.34 22.36
C ALA A 247 -6.91 -24.81 22.73
N GLY A 248 -6.94 -25.12 24.03
CA GLY A 248 -6.45 -26.39 24.57
C GLY A 248 -6.95 -26.71 25.98
N GLU A 249 -6.13 -27.42 26.78
CA GLU A 249 -6.50 -27.97 28.09
C GLU A 249 -7.05 -26.93 29.08
N LEU A 250 -6.45 -25.74 29.12
CA LEU A 250 -6.69 -24.73 30.16
C LEU A 250 -7.65 -23.62 29.74
N GLY A 251 -7.84 -23.41 28.44
CA GLY A 251 -8.66 -22.33 27.89
C GLY A 251 -8.91 -22.48 26.40
N LYS A 252 -9.96 -21.82 25.93
CA LYS A 252 -10.55 -21.99 24.59
C LYS A 252 -11.01 -20.67 23.96
N GLY A 253 -10.42 -19.55 24.36
CA GLY A 253 -10.86 -18.22 23.93
C GLY A 253 -10.81 -18.04 22.41
N LEU A 254 -9.75 -18.56 21.77
CA LEU A 254 -9.63 -18.49 20.31
C LEU A 254 -10.63 -19.39 19.56
N SER A 255 -11.36 -20.27 20.25
CA SER A 255 -12.51 -21.01 19.72
C SER A 255 -13.81 -20.19 19.72
N GLN A 256 -13.82 -19.01 20.36
CA GLN A 256 -15.00 -18.17 20.57
C GLN A 256 -14.85 -16.76 19.96
N TYR A 257 -13.62 -16.31 19.76
CA TYR A 257 -13.27 -15.05 19.09
C TYR A 257 -12.00 -15.21 18.24
N ALA A 258 -11.79 -14.30 17.28
CA ALA A 258 -10.68 -14.44 16.33
C ALA A 258 -9.34 -13.87 16.84
N ILE A 259 -8.23 -14.45 16.40
CA ILE A 259 -6.87 -13.89 16.58
C ILE A 259 -6.40 -13.13 15.33
N ILE A 260 -5.65 -12.04 15.53
CA ILE A 260 -4.87 -11.34 14.51
C ILE A 260 -3.43 -11.17 15.06
N PRO A 261 -2.51 -12.13 14.85
CA PRO A 261 -1.17 -12.10 15.44
C PRO A 261 -0.12 -11.42 14.54
N ALA A 262 0.86 -10.77 15.15
CA ALA A 262 2.07 -10.26 14.50
C ALA A 262 3.30 -11.12 14.82
N LEU A 263 4.45 -10.79 14.21
CA LEU A 263 5.76 -11.38 14.50
C LEU A 263 6.55 -10.46 15.45
N GLY A 264 7.09 -11.02 16.52
CA GLY A 264 8.07 -10.39 17.40
C GLY A 264 9.50 -10.89 17.15
N ASN A 265 10.34 -10.80 18.16
CA ASN A 265 11.71 -11.30 18.11
C ASN A 265 11.79 -12.78 18.48
N TRP A 266 10.97 -13.26 19.43
CA TRP A 266 11.00 -14.66 19.81
C TRP A 266 10.39 -15.56 18.72
N GLU A 267 9.57 -15.03 17.81
CA GLU A 267 9.20 -15.75 16.58
C GLU A 267 10.40 -16.06 15.66
N SER A 268 11.52 -15.35 15.80
CA SER A 268 12.81 -15.65 15.14
C SER A 268 13.81 -16.42 16.03
N PHE A 269 13.46 -16.76 17.27
CA PHE A 269 14.40 -17.37 18.23
C PHE A 269 14.16 -18.87 18.45
N GLY A 270 15.24 -19.63 18.64
CA GLY A 270 15.22 -21.06 18.91
C GLY A 270 15.42 -21.47 20.36
N ALA A 271 15.59 -20.52 21.29
CA ALA A 271 15.85 -20.78 22.71
C ALA A 271 16.93 -21.86 22.92
N ILE A 272 16.61 -22.91 23.69
CA ILE A 272 17.56 -23.99 24.04
C ILE A 272 18.09 -24.79 22.85
N ASN A 273 17.50 -24.63 21.65
CA ASN A 273 17.91 -25.35 20.44
C ASN A 273 19.12 -24.73 19.72
N GLY A 274 19.59 -23.55 20.17
CA GLY A 274 20.73 -22.84 19.59
C GLY A 274 20.52 -21.34 19.35
N GLY A 275 19.52 -20.72 19.99
CA GLY A 275 19.23 -19.29 19.82
C GLY A 275 18.93 -18.91 18.37
N TYR A 276 19.77 -18.07 17.77
CA TYR A 276 19.64 -17.58 16.39
C TYR A 276 20.54 -18.32 15.37
N GLU A 277 21.10 -19.49 15.74
CA GLU A 277 21.94 -20.33 14.87
C GLU A 277 21.19 -21.57 14.32
N PHE A 278 21.83 -22.73 14.24
CA PHE A 278 21.28 -23.96 13.66
C PHE A 278 21.04 -25.03 14.74
N ASN A 279 19.93 -25.76 14.63
CA ASN A 279 19.68 -26.91 15.50
C ASN A 279 20.36 -28.20 15.00
N GLU A 280 20.18 -29.31 15.73
CA GLU A 280 20.83 -30.59 15.43
C GLU A 280 20.29 -31.30 14.17
N ARG A 281 19.20 -30.79 13.56
CA ARG A 281 18.72 -31.21 12.24
C ARG A 281 19.25 -30.34 11.10
N GLY A 282 20.09 -29.33 11.40
CA GLY A 282 20.61 -28.38 10.43
C GLY A 282 19.61 -27.31 9.99
N ALA A 283 18.49 -27.14 10.70
CA ALA A 283 17.52 -26.09 10.43
C ALA A 283 18.01 -24.77 11.05
N TYR A 284 18.05 -23.69 10.24
CA TYR A 284 18.38 -22.35 10.71
C TYR A 284 17.20 -21.80 11.53
N LEU A 285 17.45 -21.45 12.79
CA LEU A 285 16.40 -21.23 13.80
C LEU A 285 15.47 -20.04 13.53
N PRO A 286 15.95 -18.89 12.99
CA PRO A 286 15.06 -17.80 12.56
C PRO A 286 14.05 -18.22 11.49
N ILE A 287 14.49 -19.02 10.51
CA ILE A 287 13.59 -19.55 9.47
C ILE A 287 12.65 -20.61 10.06
N LEU A 288 13.14 -21.47 10.97
CA LEU A 288 12.29 -22.48 11.61
C LEU A 288 11.19 -21.86 12.48
N GLY A 289 11.52 -20.84 13.28
CA GLY A 289 10.54 -20.16 14.14
C GLY A 289 9.42 -19.50 13.31
N ARG A 290 9.80 -18.70 12.31
CA ARG A 290 8.86 -18.03 11.40
C ARG A 290 8.07 -19.04 10.56
N SER A 291 8.70 -20.12 10.09
CA SER A 291 8.00 -21.23 9.43
C SER A 291 6.99 -21.93 10.33
N ARG A 292 7.20 -21.96 11.65
CA ARG A 292 6.22 -22.50 12.62
C ARG A 292 5.08 -21.53 12.88
N PHE A 293 5.35 -20.23 12.98
CA PHE A 293 4.31 -19.20 12.99
C PHE A 293 3.37 -19.36 11.78
N HIS A 294 3.92 -19.48 10.57
CA HIS A 294 3.16 -19.72 9.33
C HIS A 294 2.51 -21.12 9.24
N ALA A 295 2.95 -22.09 10.05
CA ALA A 295 2.27 -23.38 10.16
C ALA A 295 0.95 -23.23 10.94
N TYR A 296 0.94 -22.44 12.02
CA TYR A 296 -0.26 -22.18 12.83
C TYR A 296 -1.17 -21.09 12.24
N PHE A 297 -0.62 -19.96 11.79
CA PHE A 297 -1.38 -18.80 11.32
C PHE A 297 -1.26 -18.63 9.81
N GLU A 298 -2.35 -18.22 9.17
CA GLU A 298 -2.37 -17.94 7.73
C GLU A 298 -2.27 -16.44 7.49
N THR A 299 -1.63 -16.01 6.41
CA THR A 299 -1.57 -14.59 6.02
C THR A 299 -2.11 -14.39 4.60
N PRO A 300 -2.97 -13.37 4.36
CA PRO A 300 -3.62 -13.13 3.07
C PRO A 300 -2.68 -13.09 1.86
N SER A 301 -2.95 -13.93 0.86
CA SER A 301 -2.32 -13.83 -0.47
C SER A 301 -2.83 -12.65 -1.32
N SER A 302 -3.95 -12.04 -0.93
CA SER A 302 -4.63 -10.96 -1.66
C SER A 302 -4.23 -9.58 -1.14
N ASP A 303 -3.51 -8.81 -1.96
CA ASP A 303 -2.86 -7.54 -1.62
C ASP A 303 -2.73 -6.65 -2.89
N PRO A 304 -3.01 -5.32 -2.85
CA PRO A 304 -2.93 -4.43 -4.02
C PRO A 304 -1.58 -4.39 -4.75
N LEU A 305 -0.46 -4.68 -4.08
CA LEU A 305 0.87 -4.69 -4.71
C LEU A 305 1.42 -6.11 -4.95
N GLN A 306 0.75 -7.15 -4.45
CA GLN A 306 1.27 -8.53 -4.35
C GLN A 306 2.66 -8.60 -3.70
N LYS A 307 2.93 -7.68 -2.76
CA LYS A 307 4.24 -7.50 -2.11
C LYS A 307 4.35 -8.08 -0.72
N HIS A 308 3.22 -8.39 -0.07
CA HIS A 308 3.26 -9.05 1.24
C HIS A 308 4.13 -10.32 1.16
N ARG A 309 5.09 -10.44 2.08
CA ARG A 309 6.01 -11.58 2.11
C ARG A 309 5.56 -12.65 3.10
N GLN A 310 4.24 -12.80 3.28
CA GLN A 310 3.59 -13.57 4.37
C GLN A 310 3.80 -13.04 5.80
N SER A 311 4.67 -12.05 6.04
CA SER A 311 5.01 -11.56 7.39
C SER A 311 4.22 -10.34 7.88
N TYR A 312 3.62 -9.58 6.96
CA TYR A 312 2.83 -8.38 7.22
C TYR A 312 1.58 -8.40 6.35
N TYR A 313 0.44 -7.94 6.88
CA TYR A 313 -0.86 -8.13 6.26
C TYR A 313 -1.96 -7.24 6.84
N ARG A 314 -3.07 -7.13 6.11
CA ARG A 314 -4.27 -6.35 6.48
C ARG A 314 -5.43 -7.25 6.87
N SER A 315 -6.16 -6.84 7.90
CA SER A 315 -7.39 -7.49 8.37
C SER A 315 -8.48 -6.45 8.62
N ASP A 316 -9.61 -6.57 7.92
CA ASP A 316 -10.76 -5.67 8.06
C ASP A 316 -11.92 -6.37 8.79
N TYR A 317 -12.20 -5.93 10.03
CA TYR A 317 -13.32 -6.36 10.85
C TYR A 317 -14.44 -5.31 10.76
N GLY A 318 -15.13 -5.27 9.62
CA GLY A 318 -16.17 -4.28 9.32
C GLY A 318 -15.60 -2.87 9.14
N PRO A 319 -15.88 -1.92 10.05
CA PRO A 319 -15.34 -0.55 10.05
C PRO A 319 -13.92 -0.42 10.63
N VAL A 320 -13.32 -1.50 11.13
CA VAL A 320 -11.99 -1.51 11.74
C VAL A 320 -10.99 -2.17 10.79
N THR A 321 -9.91 -1.46 10.46
CA THR A 321 -8.76 -2.02 9.76
C THR A 321 -7.60 -2.17 10.73
N ILE A 322 -7.08 -3.39 10.86
CA ILE A 322 -5.79 -3.67 11.51
C ILE A 322 -4.73 -3.88 10.43
N LEU A 323 -3.67 -3.08 10.44
CA LEU A 323 -2.46 -3.31 9.63
C LEU A 323 -1.39 -3.93 10.52
N THR A 324 -1.05 -5.19 10.25
CA THR A 324 -0.02 -5.94 10.97
C THR A 324 1.30 -5.83 10.23
N LEU A 325 2.35 -5.34 10.90
CA LEU A 325 3.69 -5.22 10.33
C LEU A 325 4.68 -6.19 11.00
N ASP A 326 5.66 -6.63 10.22
CA ASP A 326 6.85 -7.31 10.69
C ASP A 326 7.87 -6.25 11.11
N SER A 327 8.03 -6.03 12.41
CA SER A 327 9.02 -5.10 12.95
C SER A 327 10.46 -5.57 12.75
N SER A 328 10.70 -6.87 12.52
CA SER A 328 11.95 -7.54 12.86
C SER A 328 13.01 -7.52 11.73
N ASN A 329 13.05 -6.44 10.95
CA ASN A 329 14.18 -6.01 10.10
C ASN A 329 13.96 -4.55 9.66
N GLY A 330 14.95 -3.69 9.83
CA GLY A 330 15.07 -2.39 9.15
C GLY A 330 16.32 -2.34 8.26
N THR A 331 16.57 -1.26 7.50
CA THR A 331 17.71 -1.20 6.56
C THR A 331 18.41 0.16 6.57
N PRO A 332 19.76 0.20 6.60
CA PRO A 332 20.68 -0.95 6.72
C PRO A 332 20.51 -1.71 8.04
N ASP A 333 20.82 -3.01 8.01
CA ASP A 333 21.00 -3.82 9.22
C ASP A 333 22.05 -3.11 10.10
N GLN A 334 21.69 -2.66 11.30
CA GLN A 334 22.54 -1.81 12.17
C GLN A 334 22.44 -2.27 13.62
N HIS A 335 23.56 -2.25 14.34
CA HIS A 335 23.71 -2.82 15.67
C HIS A 335 24.38 -1.82 16.63
N PRO A 336 24.27 -1.98 17.96
CA PRO A 336 24.92 -1.08 18.93
C PRO A 336 26.44 -0.95 18.74
N SER A 337 27.09 -1.99 18.20
CA SER A 337 28.52 -2.04 17.91
C SER A 337 28.97 -1.18 16.72
N ASP A 338 28.07 -0.79 15.81
CA ASP A 338 28.42 0.08 14.67
C ASP A 338 28.71 1.52 15.12
N PHE A 339 28.34 1.83 16.36
CA PHE A 339 28.66 3.06 17.06
C PHE A 339 29.94 2.98 17.93
N ASP A 340 30.66 1.85 17.92
CA ASP A 340 31.83 1.70 18.78
C ASP A 340 33.01 2.58 18.33
N GLY A 341 33.59 3.30 19.29
CA GLY A 341 34.60 4.33 19.03
C GLY A 341 34.02 5.71 18.68
N GLN A 342 32.69 5.83 18.55
CA GLN A 342 32.00 7.13 18.57
C GLN A 342 31.76 7.59 20.03
N THR A 343 31.31 8.83 20.22
CA THR A 343 30.83 9.27 21.55
C THR A 343 29.39 8.81 21.72
N LYS A 344 29.18 7.85 22.63
CA LYS A 344 27.86 7.32 22.98
C LYS A 344 27.05 8.36 23.79
N LEU A 345 25.73 8.24 23.74
CA LEU A 345 24.76 9.10 24.42
C LEU A 345 24.59 8.63 25.88
N THR A 346 24.34 9.54 26.84
CA THR A 346 24.39 9.20 28.28
C THR A 346 23.20 9.66 29.14
N GLY A 347 22.39 10.62 28.67
CA GLY A 347 21.22 11.13 29.39
C GLY A 347 19.95 11.06 28.55
N LYS A 348 19.58 12.18 27.93
CA LYS A 348 18.37 12.32 27.08
C LYS A 348 18.68 12.83 25.67
N GLU A 349 19.95 12.87 25.30
CA GLU A 349 20.38 13.24 23.97
C GLU A 349 19.89 12.19 22.97
N PHE A 350 19.37 12.64 21.82
CA PHE A 350 18.86 11.80 20.74
C PHE A 350 19.43 12.33 19.43
N THR A 351 20.34 11.58 18.79
CA THR A 351 20.99 11.98 17.53
C THR A 351 20.34 11.32 16.31
N GLU A 352 20.09 10.01 16.39
CA GLU A 352 19.32 9.27 15.40
C GLU A 352 18.64 8.04 16.04
N PRO A 353 17.49 7.58 15.50
CA PRO A 353 16.77 6.42 16.02
C PRO A 353 17.48 5.07 15.83
N GLY A 354 18.53 5.01 14.99
CA GLY A 354 19.03 3.76 14.40
C GLY A 354 18.17 3.27 13.22
N THR A 355 18.61 2.24 12.52
CA THR A 355 17.94 1.75 11.29
C THR A 355 17.48 0.29 11.30
N ASP A 356 17.80 -0.52 12.31
CA ASP A 356 17.27 -1.89 12.50
C ASP A 356 16.91 -2.14 13.98
N THR A 357 15.82 -2.88 14.20
CA THR A 357 15.27 -3.22 15.53
C THR A 357 15.78 -4.56 16.04
N GLN A 358 16.45 -5.35 15.20
CA GLN A 358 17.10 -6.59 15.61
C GLN A 358 18.59 -6.59 15.26
N GLU A 359 19.36 -7.44 15.93
CA GLU A 359 20.82 -7.45 15.84
C GLU A 359 21.45 -8.86 15.76
N ASN A 360 20.60 -9.89 15.64
CA ASN A 360 21.02 -11.27 15.83
C ASN A 360 21.26 -12.03 14.51
N TYR A 361 20.75 -11.51 13.40
CA TYR A 361 21.07 -11.98 12.06
C TYR A 361 20.94 -10.84 11.04
N THR A 362 21.75 -10.84 9.99
CA THR A 362 21.54 -9.91 8.86
C THR A 362 20.47 -10.44 7.91
N ALA A 363 19.82 -9.55 7.16
CA ALA A 363 18.93 -9.92 6.06
C ALA A 363 19.66 -10.85 5.05
N SER A 364 20.95 -10.60 4.85
CA SER A 364 21.85 -11.44 4.05
C SER A 364 22.05 -12.85 4.63
N LYS A 365 22.27 -12.99 5.96
CA LYS A 365 22.33 -14.30 6.64
C LYS A 365 20.98 -15.04 6.54
N TYR A 366 19.86 -14.33 6.63
CA TYR A 366 18.53 -14.92 6.51
C TYR A 366 18.24 -15.45 5.10
N VAL A 367 18.46 -14.64 4.06
CA VAL A 367 18.21 -15.01 2.66
C VAL A 367 19.18 -16.09 2.17
N SER A 368 20.46 -16.02 2.54
CA SER A 368 21.44 -17.05 2.15
C SER A 368 21.18 -18.43 2.76
N ASN A 369 20.41 -18.52 3.86
CA ASN A 369 19.91 -19.77 4.43
C ASN A 369 18.53 -20.19 3.89
N GLY A 370 18.03 -19.50 2.85
CA GLY A 370 16.79 -19.86 2.14
C GLY A 370 15.52 -19.16 2.65
N GLY A 371 15.65 -18.19 3.56
CA GLY A 371 14.55 -17.36 4.06
C GLY A 371 14.04 -16.40 2.98
N LYS A 372 12.72 -16.09 3.01
CA LYS A 372 12.04 -15.35 1.91
C LYS A 372 11.02 -14.33 2.38
N ASP A 373 10.59 -14.44 3.64
CA ASP A 373 9.45 -13.73 4.22
C ASP A 373 9.85 -12.41 4.91
N LEU A 374 11.12 -12.28 5.29
CA LEU A 374 11.69 -11.08 5.91
C LEU A 374 11.66 -9.86 4.96
N SER A 375 11.38 -8.67 5.49
CA SER A 375 11.32 -7.41 4.75
C SER A 375 11.65 -6.23 5.65
N SER A 376 12.42 -5.26 5.14
CA SER A 376 12.68 -4.00 5.85
C SER A 376 11.38 -3.21 6.11
N PHE A 377 11.21 -2.55 7.25
CA PHE A 377 10.15 -1.53 7.43
C PHE A 377 10.51 -0.13 6.89
N GLY A 378 11.76 0.13 6.49
CA GLY A 378 12.23 1.46 6.13
C GLY A 378 11.68 2.02 4.80
N PRO A 379 11.68 3.36 4.59
CA PRO A 379 11.16 4.01 3.39
C PRO A 379 11.66 3.39 2.07
N GLY A 380 10.73 3.13 1.15
CA GLY A 380 11.01 2.51 -0.15
C GLY A 380 11.13 0.98 -0.15
N SER A 381 11.06 0.33 1.01
CA SER A 381 10.98 -1.14 1.10
C SER A 381 9.65 -1.70 0.57
N ASP A 382 9.58 -3.02 0.38
CA ASP A 382 8.32 -3.68 0.02
C ASP A 382 7.24 -3.51 1.09
N GLN A 383 7.61 -3.54 2.38
CA GLN A 383 6.66 -3.36 3.49
C GLN A 383 6.22 -1.89 3.65
N TYR A 384 7.11 -0.92 3.45
CA TYR A 384 6.75 0.50 3.54
C TYR A 384 5.81 0.90 2.40
N LEU A 385 6.11 0.48 1.16
CA LEU A 385 5.25 0.71 0.00
C LEU A 385 3.90 -0.02 0.12
N TRP A 386 3.90 -1.22 0.73
CA TRP A 386 2.68 -1.95 1.08
C TRP A 386 1.83 -1.20 2.11
N LEU A 387 2.48 -0.68 3.16
CA LEU A 387 1.86 0.07 4.24
C LEU A 387 1.24 1.37 3.72
N GLU A 388 1.98 2.17 2.95
CA GLU A 388 1.48 3.40 2.30
C GLU A 388 0.24 3.11 1.44
N ALA A 389 0.30 2.08 0.58
CA ALA A 389 -0.83 1.71 -0.27
C ALA A 389 -2.06 1.25 0.54
N ASN A 390 -1.86 0.50 1.63
CA ASN A 390 -2.96 0.00 2.47
C ASN A 390 -3.53 1.07 3.41
N LEU A 391 -2.70 1.96 3.97
CA LEU A 391 -3.12 3.15 4.72
C LEU A 391 -3.96 4.07 3.86
N LYS A 392 -3.48 4.40 2.66
CA LYS A 392 -4.22 5.20 1.68
C LYS A 392 -5.55 4.56 1.36
N ALA A 393 -5.55 3.29 0.94
CA ALA A 393 -6.78 2.58 0.61
C ALA A 393 -7.75 2.47 1.80
N ALA A 394 -7.27 2.35 3.04
CA ALA A 394 -8.12 2.32 4.23
C ALA A 394 -8.69 3.72 4.58
N SER A 395 -7.90 4.79 4.43
CA SER A 395 -8.34 6.17 4.72
C SER A 395 -9.31 6.69 3.65
N GLU A 396 -9.05 6.41 2.37
CA GLU A 396 -9.99 6.61 1.25
C GLU A 396 -11.25 5.77 1.45
N ALA A 397 -11.12 4.50 1.83
CA ALA A 397 -12.24 3.65 2.23
C ALA A 397 -12.82 3.99 3.62
N GLY A 398 -12.45 5.10 4.25
CA GLY A 398 -13.06 5.63 5.48
C GLY A 398 -13.13 4.62 6.63
N GLN A 399 -12.11 3.78 6.76
CA GLN A 399 -11.95 2.82 7.86
C GLN A 399 -11.42 3.50 9.12
N LEU A 400 -11.66 2.87 10.27
CA LEU A 400 -11.00 3.20 11.53
C LEU A 400 -9.68 2.41 11.58
N ILE A 401 -8.57 3.11 11.34
CA ILE A 401 -7.26 2.49 11.10
C ILE A 401 -6.50 2.33 12.41
N PHE A 402 -6.02 1.11 12.66
CA PHE A 402 -5.08 0.78 13.72
C PHE A 402 -3.90 0.01 13.13
N VAL A 403 -2.74 0.14 13.76
CA VAL A 403 -1.51 -0.59 13.38
C VAL A 403 -1.09 -1.47 14.54
N GLN A 404 -0.49 -2.63 14.24
CA GLN A 404 0.20 -3.44 15.24
C GLN A 404 1.58 -3.89 14.74
N TYR A 405 2.57 -3.82 15.62
CA TYR A 405 3.91 -4.38 15.43
C TYR A 405 4.62 -4.47 16.78
N HIS A 406 5.56 -5.39 16.90
CA HIS A 406 6.07 -5.82 18.20
C HIS A 406 6.94 -4.77 18.91
N HIS A 407 8.11 -4.42 18.36
CA HIS A 407 9.03 -3.49 18.99
C HIS A 407 8.41 -2.07 19.08
N ILE A 408 8.25 -1.50 20.27
CA ILE A 408 7.56 -0.21 20.46
C ILE A 408 8.41 1.01 20.06
N ALA A 409 7.91 1.84 19.14
CA ALA A 409 8.64 2.99 18.60
C ALA A 409 8.92 4.13 19.61
N PHE A 410 8.03 4.32 20.60
CA PHE A 410 8.10 5.41 21.58
C PHE A 410 7.77 4.89 22.99
N SER A 411 8.80 4.56 23.77
CA SER A 411 8.69 3.85 25.05
C SER A 411 9.68 4.36 26.10
N SER A 412 9.27 4.32 27.37
CA SER A 412 10.11 4.63 28.53
C SER A 412 10.82 3.39 29.10
N GLY A 413 10.70 2.23 28.43
CA GLY A 413 11.22 0.93 28.84
C GLY A 413 12.70 0.67 28.52
N GLU A 414 13.08 -0.59 28.66
CA GLU A 414 14.44 -1.10 28.53
C GLU A 414 15.03 -0.93 27.11
N HIS A 415 14.19 -1.08 26.08
CA HIS A 415 14.45 -1.00 24.64
C HIS A 415 14.00 0.33 23.99
N GLY A 416 13.51 1.28 24.79
CA GLY A 416 13.12 2.63 24.34
C GLY A 416 14.29 3.62 24.11
N VAL A 417 15.53 3.22 24.41
CA VAL A 417 16.76 4.02 24.23
C VAL A 417 17.46 3.67 22.90
N PRO A 418 17.97 4.63 22.11
CA PRO A 418 18.61 4.34 20.82
C PRO A 418 19.87 3.48 20.89
N LEU A 419 20.25 2.88 19.75
CA LEU A 419 21.43 2.02 19.59
C LEU A 419 22.77 2.69 20.01
N ASN A 420 22.85 4.03 19.92
CA ASN A 420 24.04 4.80 20.31
C ASN A 420 24.09 5.19 21.79
N HIS A 421 23.14 4.75 22.63
CA HIS A 421 23.11 5.09 24.06
C HIS A 421 23.95 4.10 24.89
N GLU A 422 24.72 4.57 25.88
CA GLU A 422 25.52 3.71 26.79
C GLU A 422 24.65 2.71 27.59
N LEU A 423 23.37 3.05 27.81
CA LEU A 423 22.38 2.15 28.42
C LEU A 423 21.55 1.33 27.41
N SER A 424 21.91 1.34 26.13
CA SER A 424 21.28 0.48 25.13
C SER A 424 21.67 -0.98 25.36
N ILE A 425 20.70 -1.88 25.39
CA ILE A 425 20.93 -3.33 25.49
C ILE A 425 20.68 -4.05 24.16
N GLY A 426 20.59 -3.29 23.08
CA GLY A 426 20.21 -3.82 21.78
C GLY A 426 18.71 -4.03 21.60
N GLN A 427 18.36 -4.52 20.42
CA GLN A 427 16.99 -4.75 19.95
C GLN A 427 16.02 -3.60 20.25
N VAL A 428 16.37 -2.37 19.87
CA VAL A 428 15.66 -1.16 20.32
C VAL A 428 14.51 -0.82 19.37
N GLY A 429 13.42 -0.24 19.92
CA GLY A 429 12.23 0.07 19.12
C GLY A 429 12.31 1.39 18.32
N THR A 430 13.24 2.28 18.67
CA THR A 430 13.36 3.62 18.08
C THR A 430 13.46 3.71 16.54
N PRO A 431 14.03 2.75 15.78
CA PRO A 431 14.02 2.77 14.31
C PRO A 431 12.62 2.85 13.69
N LEU A 432 11.59 2.31 14.35
CA LEU A 432 10.21 2.31 13.86
C LEU A 432 9.54 3.70 13.93
N GLN A 433 10.17 4.69 14.56
CA GLN A 433 9.75 6.09 14.48
C GLN A 433 9.74 6.60 13.03
N VAL A 434 10.54 6.00 12.12
CA VAL A 434 10.52 6.28 10.68
C VAL A 434 9.15 6.04 10.01
N LEU A 435 8.25 5.30 10.67
CA LEU A 435 6.88 5.07 10.21
C LEU A 435 5.92 6.18 10.66
N ASN A 436 6.16 6.88 11.78
CA ASN A 436 5.20 7.80 12.39
C ASN A 436 4.62 8.82 11.38
N PRO A 437 5.42 9.53 10.55
CA PRO A 437 4.89 10.54 9.65
C PRO A 437 3.90 9.98 8.62
N LEU A 438 4.10 8.73 8.19
CA LEU A 438 3.21 8.02 7.28
C LEU A 438 1.92 7.56 7.98
N LEU A 439 2.02 7.11 9.24
CA LEU A 439 0.85 6.71 10.02
C LEU A 439 -0.05 7.92 10.36
N GLU A 440 0.58 9.06 10.67
CA GLU A 440 -0.07 10.32 11.05
C GLU A 440 -0.78 10.93 9.83
N GLN A 441 -0.10 11.02 8.68
CA GLN A 441 -0.64 11.48 7.40
C GLN A 441 -1.98 10.82 7.01
N TYR A 442 -2.13 9.51 7.25
CA TYR A 442 -3.33 8.77 6.85
C TYR A 442 -4.39 8.64 7.97
N GLY A 443 -4.09 9.11 9.19
CA GLY A 443 -5.01 9.14 10.32
C GLY A 443 -5.12 7.83 11.10
N VAL A 444 -3.99 7.19 11.40
CA VAL A 444 -3.94 6.04 12.31
C VAL A 444 -4.35 6.47 13.72
N ILE A 445 -5.27 5.71 14.32
CA ILE A 445 -5.88 6.04 15.63
C ILE A 445 -4.96 5.61 16.78
N ALA A 446 -4.40 4.40 16.68
CA ALA A 446 -3.44 3.89 17.63
C ALA A 446 -2.51 2.83 17.01
N VAL A 447 -1.33 2.71 17.61
CA VAL A 447 -0.38 1.60 17.40
C VAL A 447 -0.37 0.73 18.67
N PHE A 448 -0.43 -0.59 18.49
CA PHE A 448 -0.28 -1.57 19.57
C PHE A 448 1.05 -2.32 19.43
N SER A 449 1.82 -2.37 20.52
CA SER A 449 3.16 -2.94 20.58
C SER A 449 3.40 -3.67 21.91
N GLY A 450 4.57 -4.30 22.03
CA GLY A 450 5.06 -5.06 23.18
C GLY A 450 6.56 -4.85 23.38
N HIS A 451 7.29 -5.94 23.64
CA HIS A 451 8.76 -6.06 23.71
C HIS A 451 9.43 -5.46 24.96
N ASP A 452 8.93 -4.31 25.40
CA ASP A 452 9.49 -3.60 26.56
C ASP A 452 9.01 -4.16 27.92
N GLU A 453 8.16 -5.19 27.86
CA GLU A 453 7.41 -5.76 28.97
C GLU A 453 6.57 -4.71 29.75
N LEU A 454 6.24 -3.53 29.23
CA LEU A 454 5.53 -2.48 29.98
C LEU A 454 4.01 -2.46 29.71
N PHE A 455 3.33 -1.59 30.45
CA PHE A 455 2.02 -1.07 30.06
C PHE A 455 2.14 0.45 30.08
N GLU A 456 2.37 1.03 28.90
CA GLU A 456 2.64 2.45 28.67
C GLU A 456 1.65 3.01 27.64
N ARG A 457 1.29 4.29 27.78
CA ARG A 457 0.64 5.06 26.73
C ARG A 457 1.43 6.33 26.44
N SER A 458 1.83 6.46 25.18
CA SER A 458 2.38 7.68 24.57
C SER A 458 1.34 8.35 23.66
N PHE A 459 1.51 9.64 23.41
CA PHE A 459 0.79 10.37 22.38
C PHE A 459 1.76 11.25 21.60
N VAL A 460 1.84 10.99 20.30
CA VAL A 460 2.84 11.53 19.36
C VAL A 460 2.11 12.35 18.31
N ASP A 461 2.50 13.62 18.16
CA ASP A 461 1.85 14.64 17.34
C ASP A 461 3.01 15.48 16.78
N GLU A 462 3.52 15.15 15.59
CA GLU A 462 4.81 15.68 15.09
C GLU A 462 4.66 17.00 14.30
N ASP A 463 3.46 17.30 13.80
CA ASP A 463 3.15 18.59 13.16
C ASP A 463 2.55 19.62 14.13
N GLY A 464 1.97 19.19 15.25
CA GLY A 464 1.40 20.03 16.30
C GLY A 464 -0.04 20.49 16.04
N ASP A 465 -0.75 19.91 15.05
CA ASP A 465 -2.13 20.29 14.72
C ASP A 465 -3.20 19.71 15.66
N GLY A 466 -2.81 18.77 16.54
CA GLY A 466 -3.66 18.18 17.57
C GLY A 466 -4.33 16.85 17.17
N LYS A 467 -3.88 16.21 16.08
CA LYS A 467 -4.38 14.92 15.59
C LYS A 467 -3.32 13.81 15.57
N GLY A 468 -2.41 13.82 16.53
CA GLY A 468 -1.45 12.76 16.77
C GLY A 468 -2.02 11.36 17.05
N ILE A 469 -1.11 10.39 17.12
CA ILE A 469 -1.37 8.95 17.30
C ILE A 469 -1.17 8.53 18.76
N MET A 470 -2.00 7.62 19.26
CA MET A 470 -1.72 6.94 20.53
C MET A 470 -0.86 5.70 20.33
N TYR A 471 0.29 5.65 20.99
CA TYR A 471 1.14 4.46 21.04
C TYR A 471 0.92 3.74 22.38
N TYR A 472 0.62 2.45 22.34
CA TYR A 472 0.45 1.62 23.53
C TYR A 472 1.47 0.47 23.56
N ASP A 473 2.22 0.37 24.67
CA ASP A 473 2.80 -0.91 25.08
C ASP A 473 1.71 -1.71 25.81
N VAL A 474 1.50 -2.96 25.40
CA VAL A 474 0.60 -3.92 26.03
C VAL A 474 1.32 -5.22 26.41
N GLY A 475 2.65 -5.18 26.53
CA GLY A 475 3.59 -6.25 26.87
C GLY A 475 3.51 -6.76 28.31
N VAL A 476 2.31 -6.89 28.87
CA VAL A 476 2.06 -7.46 30.19
C VAL A 476 1.05 -8.61 30.13
N ALA A 477 0.99 -9.35 29.02
CA ALA A 477 0.05 -10.47 28.93
C ALA A 477 0.41 -11.64 29.83
N GLY A 478 1.68 -12.08 29.80
CA GLY A 478 2.10 -13.34 30.39
C GLY A 478 3.57 -13.48 30.78
N ASP A 479 4.52 -12.83 30.09
CA ASP A 479 5.94 -12.95 30.45
C ASP A 479 6.38 -11.96 31.55
N GLY A 480 7.20 -10.97 31.21
CA GLY A 480 8.03 -10.29 32.20
C GLY A 480 7.38 -9.05 32.85
N MET A 481 8.10 -8.48 33.83
CA MET A 481 7.56 -7.49 34.76
C MET A 481 8.58 -6.38 35.09
N ARG A 482 9.30 -5.90 34.06
CA ARG A 482 10.15 -4.68 34.06
C ARG A 482 9.40 -3.41 34.50
N GLY A 483 10.13 -2.30 34.65
CA GLY A 483 9.57 -0.96 34.86
C GLY A 483 10.28 0.06 33.97
N GLU A 484 9.92 1.34 34.07
CA GLU A 484 10.61 2.40 33.33
C GLU A 484 12.14 2.34 33.55
N LYS A 485 12.91 2.55 32.46
CA LYS A 485 14.37 2.54 32.43
C LYS A 485 14.92 3.41 33.57
N ARG A 486 15.87 2.90 34.34
CA ARG A 486 16.55 3.65 35.41
C ARG A 486 17.81 4.33 34.90
N ASP A 487 18.13 5.49 35.47
CA ASP A 487 19.37 6.21 35.21
C ASP A 487 20.57 5.52 35.90
N TRP A 488 21.08 4.46 35.28
CA TRP A 488 22.20 3.68 35.84
C TRP A 488 23.56 4.38 35.75
N LEU A 489 23.68 5.53 35.04
CA LEU A 489 24.93 6.27 34.89
C LEU A 489 25.03 7.43 35.89
N GLY A 490 23.92 8.13 36.16
CA GLY A 490 23.79 9.17 37.17
C GLY A 490 23.28 8.61 38.51
N ASN A 491 21.96 8.54 38.67
CA ASN A 491 21.30 8.11 39.89
C ASN A 491 20.24 7.00 39.63
N PRO A 492 20.53 5.72 39.92
CA PRO A 492 19.62 4.61 39.58
C PRO A 492 18.32 4.56 40.40
N LEU A 493 18.14 5.49 41.35
CA LEU A 493 16.85 5.73 42.00
C LEU A 493 15.87 6.52 41.11
N ASN A 494 16.39 7.28 40.14
CA ASN A 494 15.60 8.00 39.16
C ASN A 494 15.24 7.11 37.98
N THR A 495 14.11 7.39 37.34
CA THR A 495 13.85 6.99 35.95
C THR A 495 14.74 7.82 35.00
N LEU A 496 15.12 7.24 33.86
CA LEU A 496 15.86 7.92 32.80
C LEU A 496 14.96 8.93 32.07
N ASP A 497 13.63 8.72 32.10
CA ASP A 497 12.61 9.59 31.51
C ASP A 497 12.91 9.95 30.03
N TYR A 498 13.37 8.96 29.26
CA TYR A 498 13.92 9.17 27.91
C TYR A 498 12.86 9.53 26.88
N ASN A 499 11.67 8.90 26.93
CA ASN A 499 10.57 9.17 26.02
C ASN A 499 9.81 10.47 26.38
N PRO A 500 9.81 11.51 25.52
CA PRO A 500 9.08 12.76 25.77
C PRO A 500 7.57 12.65 25.47
N TYR A 501 7.14 11.61 24.75
CA TYR A 501 5.75 11.43 24.31
C TYR A 501 4.90 10.65 25.33
N ARG A 502 5.54 9.96 26.30
CA ARG A 502 4.89 9.23 27.40
C ARG A 502 3.88 10.10 28.13
N LYS A 503 2.66 9.59 28.31
CA LYS A 503 1.57 10.25 29.04
C LYS A 503 1.15 9.48 30.30
N TRP A 504 1.30 8.15 30.30
CA TRP A 504 0.99 7.28 31.45
C TRP A 504 1.76 5.96 31.37
N THR A 505 2.09 5.39 32.53
CA THR A 505 2.76 4.09 32.72
C THR A 505 2.24 3.41 33.98
N ALA A 506 1.97 2.11 33.93
CA ALA A 506 1.35 1.37 35.03
C ALA A 506 2.21 1.29 36.32
N ASP A 507 3.53 1.40 36.22
CA ASP A 507 4.43 1.35 37.38
C ASP A 507 4.61 2.74 38.02
N GLN A 508 4.84 3.81 37.25
CA GLN A 508 5.05 5.15 37.82
C GLN A 508 3.76 5.94 38.08
N SER A 509 2.70 5.72 37.29
CA SER A 509 1.48 6.52 37.37
C SER A 509 0.42 5.97 38.34
N GLU A 510 0.49 4.68 38.68
CA GLU A 510 -0.51 3.98 39.52
C GLU A 510 0.10 3.56 40.86
N ALA A 511 0.36 4.55 41.73
CA ALA A 511 1.19 4.35 42.91
C ALA A 511 0.73 3.21 43.85
N GLU A 512 1.68 2.37 44.29
CA GLU A 512 1.41 1.18 45.11
C GLU A 512 0.87 1.50 46.51
N ILE A 513 -0.32 0.99 46.82
CA ILE A 513 -0.98 1.12 48.13
C ILE A 513 -0.82 -0.18 48.91
N TRP A 514 -0.09 -0.10 50.03
CA TRP A 514 0.22 -1.23 50.90
C TRP A 514 -0.49 -1.13 52.25
N ASN A 515 -1.12 -2.22 52.69
CA ASN A 515 -1.59 -2.37 54.07
C ASN A 515 -0.45 -2.92 54.95
N THR A 516 0.07 -2.06 55.81
CA THR A 516 1.19 -2.35 56.75
C THR A 516 0.74 -2.65 58.18
N THR A 517 -0.57 -2.75 58.45
CA THR A 517 -1.12 -2.97 59.81
C THR A 517 -1.02 -4.42 60.31
N GLY A 518 -0.44 -5.31 59.51
CA GLY A 518 -0.37 -6.76 59.73
C GLY A 518 1.01 -7.27 60.15
N THR A 519 1.13 -8.59 60.31
CA THR A 519 2.43 -9.25 60.57
C THR A 519 3.38 -9.15 59.36
N ASN A 520 2.83 -9.18 58.16
CA ASN A 520 3.54 -8.88 56.91
C ASN A 520 2.72 -7.85 56.11
N PRO A 521 3.37 -6.91 55.39
CA PRO A 521 2.69 -5.93 54.57
C PRO A 521 2.12 -6.58 53.30
N VAL A 522 0.91 -6.22 52.91
CA VAL A 522 0.24 -6.73 51.69
C VAL A 522 -0.19 -5.58 50.78
N LEU A 523 0.05 -5.73 49.48
CA LEU A 523 -0.47 -4.82 48.46
C LEU A 523 -2.01 -4.91 48.46
N VAL A 524 -2.68 -3.76 48.39
CA VAL A 524 -4.15 -3.69 48.35
C VAL A 524 -4.69 -2.98 47.10
N ASP A 525 -3.91 -2.09 46.48
CA ASP A 525 -4.20 -1.45 45.20
C ASP A 525 -2.94 -0.84 44.58
N GLY A 526 -2.98 -0.47 43.29
CA GLY A 526 -1.86 0.12 42.55
C GLY A 526 -0.68 -0.83 42.28
N GLY A 527 0.30 -0.35 41.52
CA GLY A 527 1.42 -1.11 40.96
C GLY A 527 1.12 -1.74 39.60
N LYS A 528 2.16 -2.16 38.88
CA LYS A 528 2.02 -2.88 37.61
C LYS A 528 1.67 -4.35 37.85
N HIS A 529 0.73 -4.86 37.06
CA HIS A 529 0.22 -6.24 37.08
C HIS A 529 -0.01 -6.76 35.66
N TYR A 530 0.02 -8.09 35.47
CA TYR A 530 -0.42 -8.75 34.24
C TYR A 530 -1.80 -8.25 33.79
N GLY A 531 -1.98 -7.99 32.50
CA GLY A 531 -3.12 -7.24 31.99
C GLY A 531 -3.22 -7.18 30.47
N HIS A 532 -4.07 -6.29 29.98
CA HIS A 532 -4.35 -6.05 28.57
C HIS A 532 -5.09 -4.74 28.37
N LEU A 533 -5.22 -4.29 27.12
CA LEU A 533 -5.99 -3.11 26.73
C LEU A 533 -7.33 -3.53 26.12
N GLU A 534 -8.45 -3.19 26.77
CA GLU A 534 -9.79 -3.33 26.17
C GLU A 534 -10.07 -2.13 25.25
N VAL A 535 -10.25 -2.38 23.94
CA VAL A 535 -10.67 -1.36 22.97
C VAL A 535 -12.15 -1.59 22.63
N ASN A 536 -12.99 -0.61 22.95
CA ASN A 536 -14.44 -0.67 22.83
C ASN A 536 -14.93 0.42 21.86
N LEU A 537 -15.53 0.02 20.74
CA LEU A 537 -16.10 0.91 19.74
C LEU A 537 -17.63 0.87 19.81
N GLU A 538 -18.27 2.03 19.72
CA GLU A 538 -19.73 2.18 19.64
C GLU A 538 -20.11 3.22 18.59
N LYS A 539 -21.01 2.83 17.68
CA LYS A 539 -21.56 3.69 16.63
C LYS A 539 -22.64 4.60 17.22
N VAL A 540 -22.44 5.91 17.10
CA VAL A 540 -23.37 6.92 17.62
C VAL A 540 -23.79 7.85 16.49
N THR A 541 -25.06 8.24 16.46
CA THR A 541 -25.62 9.18 15.48
C THR A 541 -26.08 10.45 16.19
N GLU A 542 -25.65 11.61 15.72
CA GLU A 542 -26.00 12.93 16.27
C GLU A 542 -26.45 13.85 15.13
N GLY A 543 -27.76 14.09 15.05
CA GLY A 543 -28.37 14.71 13.87
C GLY A 543 -28.25 13.78 12.66
N GLU A 544 -27.65 14.29 11.59
CA GLU A 544 -27.39 13.53 10.35
C GLU A 544 -25.97 12.89 10.36
N ASN A 545 -25.11 13.25 11.31
CA ASN A 545 -23.73 12.78 11.38
C ASN A 545 -23.59 11.48 12.18
N GLN A 546 -22.73 10.58 11.71
CA GLN A 546 -22.37 9.35 12.42
C GLN A 546 -20.93 9.42 12.95
N PHE A 547 -20.70 8.85 14.13
CA PHE A 547 -19.43 8.84 14.83
C PHE A 547 -19.13 7.44 15.37
N ALA A 548 -17.84 7.11 15.48
CA ALA A 548 -17.35 6.04 16.33
C ALA A 548 -16.85 6.65 17.64
N ASN A 549 -17.53 6.34 18.75
CA ASN A 549 -16.96 6.55 20.07
C ASN A 549 -16.03 5.36 20.36
N ILE A 550 -14.75 5.64 20.59
CA ILE A 550 -13.71 4.62 20.82
C ILE A 550 -13.17 4.82 22.23
N ARG A 551 -13.30 3.81 23.08
CA ARG A 551 -12.78 3.81 24.45
C ARG A 551 -11.66 2.78 24.59
N PHE A 552 -10.53 3.25 25.10
CA PHE A 552 -9.37 2.46 25.48
C PHE A 552 -9.38 2.35 27.01
N THR A 553 -9.52 1.13 27.52
CA THR A 553 -9.61 0.85 28.96
C THR A 553 -8.49 -0.13 29.33
N PRO A 554 -7.41 0.33 29.98
CA PRO A 554 -6.32 -0.54 30.41
C PRO A 554 -6.70 -1.35 31.66
N VAL A 555 -6.54 -2.66 31.59
CA VAL A 555 -7.12 -3.66 32.51
C VAL A 555 -6.05 -4.60 33.05
N TYR A 556 -6.22 -5.06 34.30
CA TYR A 556 -5.25 -5.94 34.95
C TYR A 556 -5.86 -6.98 35.90
N ALA A 557 -5.08 -8.05 36.12
CA ALA A 557 -5.38 -9.21 36.95
C ALA A 557 -4.71 -9.08 38.34
N PHE A 558 -5.40 -8.41 39.27
CA PHE A 558 -4.83 -8.10 40.59
C PHE A 558 -4.87 -9.30 41.57
N PRO A 559 -3.73 -9.79 42.09
CA PRO A 559 -3.68 -10.93 43.01
C PRO A 559 -3.92 -10.50 44.47
N VAL A 560 -5.07 -10.88 45.05
CA VAL A 560 -5.40 -10.56 46.44
C VAL A 560 -4.82 -11.60 47.38
N LEU A 561 -3.89 -11.17 48.26
CA LEU A 561 -3.22 -12.04 49.24
C LEU A 561 -3.75 -11.87 50.69
N ASP A 562 -3.55 -12.88 51.54
CA ASP A 562 -3.59 -12.73 53.00
C ASP A 562 -2.22 -12.31 53.58
N GLN A 563 -2.16 -12.01 54.89
CA GLN A 563 -0.92 -11.64 55.59
C GLN A 563 0.11 -12.77 55.73
N ASN A 564 -0.19 -13.98 55.26
CA ASN A 564 0.75 -15.10 55.11
C ASN A 564 1.17 -15.29 53.65
N TYR A 565 0.81 -14.37 52.75
CA TYR A 565 0.96 -14.46 51.30
C TYR A 565 0.30 -15.70 50.67
N ASN A 566 -0.88 -16.11 51.16
CA ASN A 566 -1.76 -17.04 50.47
C ASN A 566 -2.62 -16.27 49.47
N LEU A 567 -2.68 -16.72 48.21
CA LEU A 567 -3.60 -16.15 47.22
C LEU A 567 -5.05 -16.50 47.59
N LEU A 568 -5.87 -15.48 47.80
CA LEU A 568 -7.29 -15.61 48.13
C LEU A 568 -8.17 -15.62 46.87
N ARG A 569 -7.83 -14.76 45.89
CA ARG A 569 -8.49 -14.63 44.58
C ARG A 569 -7.64 -13.75 43.66
N VAL A 570 -8.00 -13.69 42.39
CA VAL A 570 -7.57 -12.65 41.45
C VAL A 570 -8.79 -11.80 41.09
N GLU A 571 -8.60 -10.49 40.87
CA GLU A 571 -9.66 -9.53 40.54
C GLU A 571 -9.38 -8.83 39.22
N ARG A 572 -10.39 -8.66 38.35
CA ARG A 572 -10.32 -7.68 37.25
C ARG A 572 -10.33 -6.28 37.84
N ARG A 573 -9.29 -5.50 37.57
CA ARG A 573 -9.21 -4.07 37.86
C ARG A 573 -8.93 -3.26 36.58
N VAL A 574 -9.03 -1.95 36.70
CA VAL A 574 -8.92 -0.97 35.60
C VAL A 574 -7.97 0.13 36.10
N TYR A 575 -6.94 0.46 35.32
CA TYR A 575 -6.09 1.60 35.66
C TYR A 575 -6.80 2.92 35.28
N LYS A 576 -6.38 4.05 35.85
CA LYS A 576 -7.12 5.33 35.75
C LYS A 576 -7.04 5.99 34.37
N ASP A 577 -6.17 5.49 33.50
CA ASP A 577 -5.92 5.99 32.14
C ASP A 577 -6.95 5.53 31.10
N GLU A 578 -8.24 5.72 31.40
CA GLU A 578 -9.32 5.48 30.43
C GLU A 578 -9.41 6.63 29.42
N ILE A 579 -8.96 6.38 28.18
CA ILE A 579 -9.05 7.35 27.08
C ILE A 579 -10.30 7.10 26.25
N GLN A 580 -11.04 8.16 25.90
CA GLN A 580 -12.16 8.09 24.97
C GLN A 580 -12.01 9.13 23.84
N LEU A 581 -12.00 8.63 22.60
CA LEU A 581 -12.08 9.42 21.39
C LEU A 581 -13.49 9.38 20.79
N LYS A 582 -13.80 10.37 19.94
CA LYS A 582 -15.00 10.43 19.12
C LYS A 582 -14.61 10.82 17.69
N ILE A 583 -14.63 9.86 16.79
CA ILE A 583 -14.14 10.01 15.41
C ILE A 583 -15.32 10.09 14.45
N PRO A 584 -15.41 11.08 13.55
CA PRO A 584 -16.47 11.16 12.57
C PRO A 584 -16.34 10.02 11.55
N LEU A 585 -17.42 9.27 11.33
CA LEU A 585 -17.45 8.23 10.32
C LEU A 585 -17.67 8.88 8.95
N ARG A 586 -16.66 8.80 8.07
CA ARG A 586 -16.76 9.28 6.68
C ARG A 586 -17.88 8.51 5.97
N VAL A 587 -19.02 9.18 5.73
CA VAL A 587 -20.02 8.73 4.77
C VAL A 587 -19.37 8.85 3.39
N ILE A 588 -19.04 7.73 2.77
CA ILE A 588 -18.50 7.70 1.43
C ILE A 588 -19.66 7.86 0.47
N GLU A 589 -19.67 8.97 -0.27
CA GLU A 589 -20.39 9.05 -1.54
C GLU A 589 -19.83 7.96 -2.46
N GLU A 590 -20.60 6.89 -2.71
CA GLU A 590 -20.18 5.83 -3.63
C GLU A 590 -19.84 6.41 -5.01
N ALA A 591 -18.65 6.07 -5.51
CA ALA A 591 -18.21 6.54 -6.81
C ALA A 591 -19.11 5.95 -7.93
N PRO A 592 -19.77 6.79 -8.74
CA PRO A 592 -20.68 6.32 -9.78
C PRO A 592 -19.92 5.55 -10.88
N VAL A 593 -20.39 4.35 -11.19
CA VAL A 593 -19.71 3.45 -12.14
C VAL A 593 -20.28 3.67 -13.53
N PHE A 594 -19.49 4.27 -14.41
CA PHE A 594 -19.82 4.50 -15.83
C PHE A 594 -19.97 3.18 -16.60
N LYS A 595 -20.79 3.18 -17.65
CA LYS A 595 -20.81 2.11 -18.65
C LYS A 595 -19.67 2.27 -19.65
N GLU A 596 -19.08 1.16 -20.11
CA GLU A 596 -18.18 1.18 -21.25
C GLU A 596 -18.92 1.56 -22.55
N GLU A 597 -20.08 0.93 -22.79
CA GLU A 597 -20.96 1.21 -23.94
C GLU A 597 -22.44 1.36 -23.53
N LEU A 598 -23.16 2.25 -24.22
CA LEU A 598 -24.59 2.48 -24.15
C LEU A 598 -25.18 2.43 -25.57
N THR A 599 -25.90 1.36 -25.91
CA THR A 599 -26.62 1.28 -27.19
C THR A 599 -27.94 2.04 -27.12
N LEU A 600 -28.18 2.94 -28.06
CA LEU A 600 -29.46 3.64 -28.26
C LEU A 600 -30.04 3.30 -29.63
N LYS A 601 -31.36 3.35 -29.77
CA LYS A 601 -32.06 3.14 -31.04
C LYS A 601 -32.90 4.35 -31.40
N LEU A 602 -32.85 4.78 -32.66
CA LEU A 602 -33.68 5.86 -33.17
C LEU A 602 -35.15 5.43 -33.31
N ASP A 603 -36.06 6.38 -33.11
CA ASP A 603 -37.49 6.23 -33.32
C ASP A 603 -37.90 6.54 -34.77
N ALA A 604 -39.21 6.48 -35.04
CA ALA A 604 -39.78 6.75 -36.35
C ALA A 604 -39.66 8.22 -36.81
N ASP A 605 -39.31 9.16 -35.92
CA ASP A 605 -38.97 10.55 -36.22
C ASP A 605 -37.44 10.75 -36.36
N GLY A 606 -36.66 9.66 -36.37
CA GLY A 606 -35.22 9.64 -36.56
C GLY A 606 -34.41 10.10 -35.34
N LYS A 607 -34.95 9.95 -34.11
CA LYS A 607 -34.38 10.52 -32.88
C LYS A 607 -34.41 9.58 -31.69
N VAL A 608 -33.62 9.90 -30.67
CA VAL A 608 -33.71 9.30 -29.33
C VAL A 608 -33.16 10.26 -28.28
N ILE A 609 -33.73 10.22 -27.06
CA ILE A 609 -33.26 11.02 -25.92
C ILE A 609 -32.88 10.07 -24.78
N SER A 610 -31.61 10.09 -24.42
CA SER A 610 -31.09 9.40 -23.23
C SER A 610 -31.27 10.24 -21.97
N LYS A 611 -31.25 9.59 -20.81
CA LYS A 611 -31.24 10.22 -19.49
C LYS A 611 -29.87 10.09 -18.86
N ALA A 612 -29.54 10.97 -17.91
CA ALA A 612 -28.28 10.90 -17.16
C ALA A 612 -28.07 9.54 -16.47
N SER A 613 -29.14 8.92 -15.96
CA SER A 613 -29.15 7.55 -15.40
C SER A 613 -28.59 6.48 -16.34
N ASP A 614 -28.75 6.67 -17.65
CA ASP A 614 -28.53 5.60 -18.63
C ASP A 614 -27.03 5.38 -18.89
N TYR A 615 -26.19 6.30 -18.46
CA TYR A 615 -24.73 6.30 -18.58
C TYR A 615 -24.02 5.47 -17.49
N PHE A 616 -24.76 5.01 -16.48
CA PHE A 616 -24.22 4.35 -15.28
C PHE A 616 -24.71 2.91 -15.12
N THR A 617 -23.90 2.10 -14.44
CA THR A 617 -24.29 0.77 -13.93
C THR A 617 -24.72 0.84 -12.46
N SER A 618 -24.10 1.71 -11.66
CA SER A 618 -24.44 2.01 -10.26
C SER A 618 -24.04 3.44 -9.85
N GLY A 619 -24.48 3.89 -8.67
CA GLY A 619 -24.09 5.17 -8.06
C GLY A 619 -24.72 6.44 -8.67
N TYR A 620 -25.68 6.32 -9.60
CA TYR A 620 -26.47 7.47 -10.07
C TYR A 620 -27.31 8.06 -8.93
N SER A 621 -27.29 9.39 -8.78
CA SER A 621 -27.97 10.12 -7.70
C SER A 621 -28.52 11.45 -8.20
N GLU A 622 -29.80 11.76 -7.90
CA GLU A 622 -30.43 13.03 -8.28
C GLU A 622 -29.83 14.24 -7.54
N ASN A 623 -29.00 14.02 -6.51
CA ASN A 623 -28.32 15.07 -5.75
C ASN A 623 -27.05 15.60 -6.43
N TYR A 624 -26.51 14.89 -7.43
CA TYR A 624 -25.28 15.31 -8.13
C TYR A 624 -25.57 16.19 -9.35
N VAL A 625 -24.67 17.12 -9.66
CA VAL A 625 -24.76 17.95 -10.86
C VAL A 625 -23.93 17.31 -11.98
N TYR A 626 -24.60 16.83 -13.03
CA TYR A 626 -24.00 16.19 -14.18
C TYR A 626 -23.76 17.20 -15.33
N ASP A 627 -22.59 17.12 -15.95
CA ASP A 627 -22.10 18.01 -16.99
C ASP A 627 -21.54 17.17 -18.16
N PHE A 628 -22.23 17.17 -19.29
CA PHE A 628 -22.00 16.25 -20.42
C PHE A 628 -21.33 16.98 -21.60
N SER A 629 -20.36 16.34 -22.27
CA SER A 629 -19.65 16.94 -23.41
C SER A 629 -20.52 17.20 -24.65
N ARG A 630 -21.71 16.61 -24.72
CA ARG A 630 -22.70 16.81 -25.80
C ARG A 630 -24.13 16.73 -25.27
N SER A 631 -25.09 17.11 -26.12
CA SER A 631 -26.51 16.88 -25.87
C SER A 631 -26.82 15.38 -25.71
N LEU A 632 -27.73 15.07 -24.78
CA LEU A 632 -28.30 13.73 -24.56
C LEU A 632 -29.37 13.33 -25.60
N THR A 633 -29.69 14.25 -26.53
CA THR A 633 -30.47 13.96 -27.74
C THR A 633 -29.55 13.48 -28.85
N TYR A 634 -29.96 12.42 -29.53
CA TYR A 634 -29.31 11.84 -30.70
C TYR A 634 -30.28 11.74 -31.87
N SER A 635 -29.74 11.64 -33.06
CA SER A 635 -30.43 11.72 -34.34
C SER A 635 -29.71 10.90 -35.41
N CYS A 636 -30.25 10.89 -36.63
CA CYS A 636 -29.61 10.25 -37.78
C CYS A 636 -28.21 10.81 -38.15
N ASP A 637 -27.88 12.03 -37.74
CA ASP A 637 -26.52 12.59 -37.90
C ASP A 637 -25.51 11.97 -36.89
N ASP A 638 -26.00 11.26 -35.87
CA ASP A 638 -25.21 10.69 -34.78
C ASP A 638 -24.99 9.16 -34.92
N LEU A 639 -25.35 8.54 -36.05
CA LEU A 639 -25.32 7.09 -36.22
C LEU A 639 -23.91 6.49 -36.03
N GLY A 640 -23.85 5.38 -35.29
CA GLY A 640 -22.62 4.69 -34.90
C GLY A 640 -22.07 5.14 -33.54
N LEU A 641 -20.76 5.01 -33.37
CA LEU A 641 -20.09 5.17 -32.08
C LEU A 641 -19.76 6.64 -31.77
N ASN A 642 -20.34 7.17 -30.71
CA ASN A 642 -20.08 8.51 -30.16
C ASN A 642 -19.34 8.38 -28.82
N GLU A 643 -18.43 9.31 -28.49
CA GLU A 643 -17.83 9.37 -27.15
C GLU A 643 -18.44 10.53 -26.35
N VAL A 644 -18.90 10.23 -25.14
CA VAL A 644 -19.54 11.19 -24.22
C VAL A 644 -18.73 11.23 -22.93
N GLN A 645 -18.08 12.36 -22.68
CA GLN A 645 -17.48 12.64 -21.36
C GLN A 645 -18.57 13.14 -20.42
N VAL A 646 -18.56 12.65 -19.19
CA VAL A 646 -19.52 12.97 -18.15
C VAL A 646 -18.77 13.41 -16.91
N LYS A 647 -18.89 14.70 -16.55
CA LYS A 647 -18.33 15.30 -15.33
C LYS A 647 -19.41 15.38 -14.27
N ILE A 648 -19.06 14.99 -13.05
CA ILE A 648 -19.99 14.89 -11.93
C ILE A 648 -19.49 15.79 -10.81
N LYS A 649 -20.32 16.76 -10.42
CA LYS A 649 -19.98 17.79 -9.44
C LYS A 649 -20.81 17.60 -8.17
N SER A 650 -20.12 17.59 -7.04
CA SER A 650 -20.69 17.68 -5.69
C SER A 650 -20.07 18.92 -5.03
N GLU A 651 -20.89 19.74 -4.36
CA GLU A 651 -20.51 21.05 -3.78
C GLU A 651 -19.84 22.05 -4.76
N GLY A 652 -20.02 21.85 -6.08
CA GLY A 652 -19.46 22.69 -7.14
C GLY A 652 -18.09 22.24 -7.67
N VAL A 653 -17.42 21.30 -6.99
CA VAL A 653 -16.15 20.71 -7.43
C VAL A 653 -16.42 19.44 -8.25
N VAL A 654 -15.67 19.22 -9.34
CA VAL A 654 -15.74 17.94 -10.09
C VAL A 654 -15.10 16.85 -9.22
N LYS A 655 -15.89 15.86 -8.79
CA LYS A 655 -15.41 14.69 -8.03
C LYS A 655 -15.10 13.50 -8.93
N TRP A 656 -15.86 13.31 -10.00
CA TRP A 656 -15.71 12.18 -10.92
C TRP A 656 -15.86 12.61 -12.38
N GLU A 657 -15.09 11.96 -13.26
CA GLU A 657 -15.15 12.11 -14.72
C GLU A 657 -15.01 10.73 -15.37
N GLY A 658 -15.75 10.48 -16.45
CA GLY A 658 -15.67 9.25 -17.22
C GLY A 658 -16.19 9.40 -18.65
N THR A 659 -15.76 8.51 -19.54
CA THR A 659 -16.18 8.49 -20.96
C THR A 659 -17.02 7.26 -21.22
N VAL A 660 -18.24 7.46 -21.72
CA VAL A 660 -19.15 6.38 -22.18
C VAL A 660 -19.22 6.39 -23.69
N LYS A 661 -19.12 5.23 -24.32
CA LYS A 661 -19.33 5.09 -25.77
C LYS A 661 -20.82 4.90 -26.05
N VAL A 662 -21.45 5.85 -26.73
CA VAL A 662 -22.87 5.79 -27.10
C VAL A 662 -22.98 5.31 -28.54
N ASN A 663 -23.48 4.09 -28.71
CA ASN A 663 -23.64 3.45 -30.01
C ASN A 663 -25.07 3.66 -30.50
N VAL A 664 -25.28 4.61 -31.40
CA VAL A 664 -26.60 4.98 -31.92
C VAL A 664 -26.91 4.14 -33.15
N LEU A 665 -27.96 3.34 -33.06
CA LEU A 665 -28.40 2.43 -34.11
C LEU A 665 -29.75 2.87 -34.69
N ASP A 666 -29.93 2.52 -35.96
CA ASP A 666 -31.20 2.59 -36.67
C ASP A 666 -31.48 1.21 -37.27
N ASP A 667 -32.51 0.54 -36.74
CA ASP A 667 -32.97 -0.78 -37.18
C ASP A 667 -34.39 -0.75 -37.78
N ILE A 668 -34.88 0.45 -38.07
CA ILE A 668 -36.11 0.65 -38.84
C ILE A 668 -35.80 0.38 -40.32
N LYS A 669 -36.78 -0.11 -41.07
CA LYS A 669 -36.60 -0.44 -42.49
C LYS A 669 -37.21 0.62 -43.39
N PRO A 670 -36.55 0.98 -44.51
CA PRO A 670 -37.09 1.92 -45.47
C PRO A 670 -38.39 1.40 -46.07
N THR A 671 -39.36 2.29 -46.21
CA THR A 671 -40.66 1.99 -46.84
C THR A 671 -40.53 2.05 -48.36
N LEU A 672 -41.16 1.09 -49.06
CA LEU A 672 -41.12 0.95 -50.52
C LEU A 672 -42.53 0.71 -51.08
N VAL A 673 -42.95 1.55 -52.03
CA VAL A 673 -44.21 1.40 -52.76
C VAL A 673 -43.91 1.30 -54.25
N LEU A 674 -44.17 0.13 -54.84
CA LEU A 674 -43.97 -0.15 -56.26
C LEU A 674 -45.21 0.18 -57.09
N LYS A 675 -45.09 0.08 -58.42
CA LYS A 675 -46.20 0.11 -59.39
C LYS A 675 -45.85 -0.66 -60.66
N GLU A 676 -46.88 -1.10 -61.37
CA GLU A 676 -46.76 -1.73 -62.68
C GLU A 676 -46.56 -0.67 -63.77
N PHE A 677 -45.87 -1.04 -64.86
CA PHE A 677 -45.66 -0.13 -66.01
C PHE A 677 -45.94 -0.81 -67.34
N VAL A 678 -46.73 -0.14 -68.18
CA VAL A 678 -46.96 -0.52 -69.58
C VAL A 678 -46.45 0.61 -70.48
N GLY A 679 -45.55 0.28 -71.40
CA GLY A 679 -44.97 1.20 -72.38
C GLY A 679 -44.92 0.61 -73.79
N SER A 680 -44.34 1.32 -74.73
CA SER A 680 -44.19 0.86 -76.12
C SER A 680 -42.85 1.28 -76.72
N LEU A 681 -42.25 0.42 -77.54
CA LEU A 681 -40.97 0.66 -78.22
C LEU A 681 -41.16 0.70 -79.74
N ASP A 682 -40.76 1.81 -80.40
CA ASP A 682 -40.62 1.82 -81.86
C ASP A 682 -39.35 1.08 -82.27
N VAL A 683 -39.51 -0.18 -82.66
CA VAL A 683 -38.42 -1.07 -83.04
C VAL A 683 -37.70 -0.67 -84.31
N THR A 684 -38.17 0.36 -85.04
CA THR A 684 -37.42 0.96 -86.16
C THR A 684 -36.36 1.97 -85.70
N GLN A 685 -36.41 2.41 -84.44
CA GLN A 685 -35.58 3.51 -83.92
C GLN A 685 -34.72 3.12 -82.70
N SER A 686 -35.16 2.19 -81.86
CA SER A 686 -34.39 1.67 -80.71
C SER A 686 -34.52 0.15 -80.57
N ASN A 687 -33.46 -0.49 -80.07
CA ASN A 687 -33.33 -1.93 -79.83
C ASN A 687 -33.42 -2.30 -78.33
N LYS A 688 -33.56 -1.29 -77.47
CA LYS A 688 -33.77 -1.43 -76.03
C LYS A 688 -34.79 -0.42 -75.52
N PHE A 689 -35.54 -0.79 -74.50
CA PHE A 689 -36.27 0.17 -73.65
C PHE A 689 -35.57 0.22 -72.29
N GLU A 690 -35.32 1.43 -71.78
CA GLU A 690 -34.59 1.64 -70.53
C GLU A 690 -35.56 1.74 -69.36
N ILE A 691 -35.40 0.89 -68.35
CA ILE A 691 -36.27 0.89 -67.16
C ILE A 691 -35.72 1.96 -66.21
N LEU A 692 -36.37 3.12 -66.19
CA LEU A 692 -36.10 4.19 -65.23
C LEU A 692 -36.86 3.93 -63.93
N ARG A 693 -36.35 4.43 -62.80
CA ARG A 693 -36.94 4.20 -61.45
C ARG A 693 -38.40 4.64 -61.37
N GLU A 694 -38.75 5.71 -62.08
CA GLU A 694 -40.09 6.30 -62.15
C GLU A 694 -41.10 5.48 -62.95
N HIS A 695 -40.67 4.42 -63.66
CA HIS A 695 -41.58 3.43 -64.22
C HIS A 695 -42.09 2.48 -63.12
N ILE A 696 -41.20 2.02 -62.24
CA ILE A 696 -41.41 0.89 -61.33
C ILE A 696 -41.69 1.25 -59.86
N ILE A 697 -41.32 2.47 -59.43
CA ILE A 697 -41.50 2.96 -58.05
C ILE A 697 -42.54 4.09 -58.01
N SER A 698 -43.43 4.05 -57.03
CA SER A 698 -44.38 5.12 -56.69
C SER A 698 -43.79 6.10 -55.68
N SER A 699 -43.26 5.57 -54.57
CA SER A 699 -42.67 6.33 -53.47
C SER A 699 -41.80 5.43 -52.60
N PHE A 700 -40.85 6.03 -51.90
CA PHE A 700 -40.06 5.41 -50.85
C PHE A 700 -39.73 6.49 -49.80
N SER A 701 -39.57 6.07 -48.55
CA SER A 701 -39.28 6.98 -47.43
C SER A 701 -38.71 6.25 -46.22
N ASP A 702 -37.91 6.95 -45.43
CA ASP A 702 -37.17 6.39 -44.30
C ASP A 702 -37.03 7.42 -43.16
N ASN A 703 -36.90 6.97 -41.91
CA ASN A 703 -36.73 7.84 -40.73
C ASN A 703 -35.39 8.59 -40.74
N CYS A 704 -34.35 8.03 -41.37
CA CYS A 704 -33.08 8.69 -41.62
C CYS A 704 -32.92 9.25 -43.05
N GLY A 705 -34.04 9.38 -43.77
CA GLY A 705 -34.18 10.25 -44.93
C GLY A 705 -34.07 9.55 -46.28
N ASN A 706 -34.52 10.25 -47.32
CA ASN A 706 -34.79 9.66 -48.64
C ASN A 706 -33.53 9.48 -49.52
N ASP A 707 -32.34 9.38 -48.94
CA ASP A 707 -31.06 9.19 -49.63
C ASP A 707 -30.66 7.71 -49.61
N LEU A 708 -31.52 6.89 -50.21
CA LEU A 708 -31.45 5.42 -50.19
C LEU A 708 -30.73 4.86 -51.42
N GLU A 709 -29.99 3.77 -51.23
CA GLU A 709 -29.45 2.94 -52.29
C GLU A 709 -30.59 2.17 -52.98
N ILE A 710 -30.93 2.54 -54.22
CA ILE A 710 -31.97 1.87 -55.02
C ILE A 710 -31.32 0.93 -56.04
N ASN A 711 -31.54 -0.37 -55.88
CA ASN A 711 -31.13 -1.38 -56.85
C ASN A 711 -32.34 -2.07 -57.47
N PHE A 712 -32.30 -2.32 -58.78
CA PHE A 712 -33.32 -3.08 -59.47
C PHE A 712 -32.74 -3.82 -60.68
N SER A 713 -33.39 -4.93 -61.04
CA SER A 713 -32.99 -5.80 -62.16
C SER A 713 -34.23 -6.46 -62.79
N PRO A 714 -34.31 -6.59 -64.14
CA PRO A 714 -33.38 -6.03 -65.14
C PRO A 714 -33.48 -4.50 -65.25
N LYS A 715 -32.47 -3.85 -65.82
CA LYS A 715 -32.44 -2.39 -66.06
C LYS A 715 -32.85 -1.99 -67.48
N THR A 716 -32.94 -2.95 -68.40
CA THR A 716 -33.33 -2.74 -69.80
C THR A 716 -34.18 -3.90 -70.29
N VAL A 717 -35.19 -3.60 -71.09
CA VAL A 717 -35.97 -4.57 -71.87
C VAL A 717 -35.34 -4.70 -73.25
N GLY A 718 -35.00 -5.91 -73.66
CA GLY A 718 -34.41 -6.20 -74.97
C GLY A 718 -35.45 -6.41 -76.06
N CYS A 719 -34.97 -6.70 -77.27
CA CYS A 719 -35.83 -7.07 -78.41
C CYS A 719 -36.56 -8.41 -78.24
N GLU A 720 -36.05 -9.28 -77.36
CA GLU A 720 -36.51 -10.65 -77.13
C GLU A 720 -37.69 -10.69 -76.14
N ASP A 721 -37.72 -9.76 -75.17
CA ASP A 721 -38.73 -9.68 -74.11
C ASP A 721 -39.96 -8.82 -74.47
N LEU A 722 -40.10 -8.40 -75.74
CA LEU A 722 -41.16 -7.48 -76.16
C LEU A 722 -42.54 -8.13 -76.17
N ASN A 723 -43.52 -7.41 -75.63
CA ASN A 723 -44.91 -7.79 -75.32
C ASN A 723 -45.08 -8.76 -74.12
N GLU A 724 -44.00 -9.31 -73.58
CA GLU A 724 -44.04 -10.15 -72.38
C GLU A 724 -44.21 -9.34 -71.09
N VAL A 725 -44.54 -10.03 -69.99
CA VAL A 725 -44.65 -9.45 -68.65
C VAL A 725 -43.38 -9.75 -67.88
N ILE A 726 -42.50 -8.76 -67.80
CA ILE A 726 -41.17 -8.86 -67.20
C ILE A 726 -41.29 -8.55 -65.72
N GLN A 727 -40.86 -9.47 -64.86
CA GLN A 727 -40.71 -9.18 -63.44
C GLN A 727 -39.44 -8.36 -63.21
N VAL A 728 -39.58 -7.28 -62.45
CA VAL A 728 -38.47 -6.43 -62.00
C VAL A 728 -38.38 -6.55 -60.48
N GLU A 729 -37.28 -7.12 -60.02
CA GLU A 729 -36.92 -7.12 -58.60
C GLU A 729 -36.41 -5.72 -58.24
N VAL A 730 -36.87 -5.17 -57.12
CA VAL A 730 -36.52 -3.84 -56.64
C VAL A 730 -36.18 -3.92 -55.15
N SER A 731 -35.03 -3.37 -54.76
CA SER A 731 -34.65 -3.17 -53.37
C SER A 731 -34.27 -1.72 -53.11
N VAL A 732 -34.64 -1.24 -51.92
CA VAL A 732 -34.15 0.01 -51.34
C VAL A 732 -33.47 -0.29 -50.03
N LYS A 733 -32.32 0.34 -49.81
CA LYS A 733 -31.48 0.15 -48.64
C LYS A 733 -31.00 1.50 -48.11
N ASP A 734 -31.08 1.67 -46.79
CA ASP A 734 -30.61 2.88 -46.10
C ASP A 734 -29.08 2.85 -45.85
N LYS A 735 -28.60 3.85 -45.10
CA LYS A 735 -27.18 4.02 -44.75
C LYS A 735 -26.75 3.14 -43.57
N SER A 736 -27.69 2.79 -42.69
CA SER A 736 -27.54 1.87 -41.56
C SER A 736 -27.38 0.41 -42.03
N GLY A 737 -27.87 0.10 -43.23
CA GLY A 737 -27.83 -1.18 -43.91
C GLY A 737 -29.18 -1.89 -44.01
N ASN A 738 -30.26 -1.37 -43.43
CA ASN A 738 -31.54 -2.06 -43.47
C ASN A 738 -32.12 -2.01 -44.89
N THR A 739 -32.78 -3.09 -45.29
CA THR A 739 -33.20 -3.32 -46.68
C THR A 739 -34.64 -3.78 -46.74
N THR A 740 -35.39 -3.19 -47.67
CA THR A 740 -36.73 -3.57 -48.09
C THR A 740 -36.74 -3.88 -49.58
N SER A 741 -37.25 -5.06 -49.93
CA SER A 741 -37.32 -5.55 -51.31
C SER A 741 -38.75 -5.91 -51.71
N GLY A 742 -39.06 -5.80 -53.00
CA GLY A 742 -40.31 -6.21 -53.61
C GLY A 742 -40.14 -6.52 -55.09
N VAL A 743 -41.21 -6.97 -55.72
CA VAL A 743 -41.25 -7.29 -57.16
C VAL A 743 -42.41 -6.54 -57.79
N THR A 744 -42.21 -6.02 -59.00
CA THR A 744 -43.27 -5.42 -59.83
C THR A 744 -43.15 -5.86 -61.29
N THR A 745 -44.08 -5.45 -62.14
CA THR A 745 -44.17 -5.88 -63.54
C THR A 745 -43.95 -4.73 -64.52
N VAL A 746 -43.19 -4.99 -65.58
CA VAL A 746 -42.97 -4.11 -66.73
C VAL A 746 -43.37 -4.85 -68.00
N ARG A 747 -44.17 -4.21 -68.86
CA ARG A 747 -44.53 -4.74 -70.19
C ARG A 747 -44.29 -3.67 -71.25
N ILE A 748 -43.50 -3.99 -72.28
CA ILE A 748 -43.17 -3.06 -73.36
C ILE A 748 -43.70 -3.63 -74.69
N GLU A 749 -44.68 -2.96 -75.29
CA GLU A 749 -45.34 -3.42 -76.51
C GLU A 749 -44.57 -3.01 -77.78
N LYS A 750 -44.54 -3.90 -78.79
CA LYS A 750 -43.78 -3.71 -80.03
C LYS A 750 -44.54 -2.83 -81.03
N ALA A 751 -44.01 -1.65 -81.34
CA ALA A 751 -44.51 -0.78 -82.41
C ALA A 751 -43.51 -0.71 -83.59
N GLN A 752 -44.01 -0.71 -84.83
CA GLN A 752 -43.19 -0.52 -86.03
C GLN A 752 -43.76 0.64 -86.85
N SER A 753 -43.08 1.80 -86.85
CA SER A 753 -43.61 2.99 -87.54
C SER A 753 -43.37 3.02 -89.05
N LYS A 754 -42.44 2.22 -89.59
CA LYS A 754 -42.02 2.23 -91.01
C LYS A 754 -41.64 0.83 -91.54
N LYS A 755 -41.67 0.67 -92.87
CA LYS A 755 -41.27 -0.53 -93.63
C LYS A 755 -40.34 -0.17 -94.79
N ILE A 756 -39.65 -1.18 -95.33
CA ILE A 756 -38.80 -1.11 -96.53
C ILE A 756 -39.45 -1.94 -97.64
N SER A 757 -39.43 -1.44 -98.88
CA SER A 757 -39.97 -2.11 -100.07
C SER A 757 -39.00 -3.10 -100.76
N ILE A 758 -39.52 -4.04 -101.58
CA ILE A 758 -38.72 -4.97 -102.41
C ILE A 758 -39.03 -4.81 -103.90
N ASN A 759 -37.98 -4.70 -104.71
CA ASN A 759 -37.99 -4.62 -106.17
C ASN A 759 -37.29 -5.84 -106.81
N GLY A 760 -37.49 -6.10 -108.11
CA GLY A 760 -36.79 -7.15 -108.86
C GLY A 760 -37.68 -8.04 -109.75
N ALA A 761 -37.10 -9.06 -110.36
CA ALA A 761 -37.80 -10.05 -111.22
C ALA A 761 -38.28 -11.29 -110.41
N SER A 762 -38.89 -12.30 -111.05
CA SER A 762 -39.61 -13.37 -110.30
C SER A 762 -39.59 -14.82 -110.87
N SER A 763 -38.60 -15.22 -111.69
CA SER A 763 -38.47 -16.63 -112.15
C SER A 763 -37.14 -16.94 -112.86
N GLY A 764 -36.41 -17.98 -112.46
CA GLY A 764 -35.11 -18.38 -113.03
C GLY A 764 -34.96 -19.89 -113.34
N VAL A 765 -33.76 -20.31 -113.71
CA VAL A 765 -33.37 -21.70 -114.11
C VAL A 765 -32.26 -22.23 -113.19
N ILE A 766 -32.20 -23.54 -112.92
CA ILE A 766 -31.13 -24.18 -112.13
C ILE A 766 -29.74 -23.81 -112.69
N GLY A 767 -28.93 -23.13 -111.89
CA GLY A 767 -27.62 -22.58 -112.28
C GLY A 767 -27.64 -21.16 -112.87
N SER A 768 -28.75 -20.41 -112.75
CA SER A 768 -28.86 -18.98 -113.08
C SER A 768 -29.31 -18.16 -111.88
N GLU A 769 -29.32 -16.83 -111.98
CA GLU A 769 -29.63 -15.93 -110.86
C GLU A 769 -30.63 -14.85 -111.29
N ILE A 770 -31.52 -14.45 -110.38
CA ILE A 770 -32.26 -13.17 -110.47
C ILE A 770 -31.83 -12.28 -109.33
N GLN A 771 -31.83 -10.97 -109.53
CA GLN A 771 -31.56 -9.99 -108.47
C GLN A 771 -32.87 -9.37 -107.98
N LEU A 772 -33.10 -9.44 -106.67
CA LEU A 772 -34.05 -8.60 -105.92
C LEU A 772 -33.30 -7.47 -105.22
N GLU A 773 -33.93 -6.32 -105.02
CA GLU A 773 -33.30 -5.13 -104.41
C GLU A 773 -34.25 -4.40 -103.44
N LEU A 774 -33.74 -4.06 -102.25
CA LEU A 774 -34.48 -3.38 -101.19
C LEU A 774 -34.48 -1.86 -101.35
N GLY A 775 -35.55 -1.22 -100.89
CA GLY A 775 -35.68 0.24 -100.80
C GLY A 775 -34.71 0.91 -99.81
N SER A 776 -34.66 2.24 -99.85
CA SER A 776 -33.75 3.09 -99.06
C SER A 776 -34.45 3.99 -98.05
N GLU A 777 -35.67 3.63 -97.61
CA GLU A 777 -36.56 4.49 -96.82
C GLU A 777 -36.04 4.78 -95.39
N PHE A 778 -35.08 3.99 -94.88
CA PHE A 778 -34.23 4.31 -93.72
C PHE A 778 -32.92 3.49 -93.72
N SER A 779 -32.05 3.74 -92.74
CA SER A 779 -30.77 3.02 -92.58
C SER A 779 -30.94 1.70 -91.81
N TYR A 780 -30.54 0.60 -92.46
CA TYR A 780 -30.58 -0.76 -91.94
C TYR A 780 -29.44 -1.59 -92.55
N SER A 781 -29.02 -2.63 -91.84
CA SER A 781 -28.37 -3.82 -92.43
C SER A 781 -29.43 -4.88 -92.70
N VAL A 782 -29.20 -5.75 -93.69
CA VAL A 782 -30.04 -6.93 -93.87
C VAL A 782 -29.52 -8.02 -92.92
N LEU A 783 -30.43 -8.70 -92.20
CA LEU A 783 -30.10 -9.88 -91.38
C LEU A 783 -30.19 -11.15 -92.21
N GLY A 784 -31.20 -11.21 -93.08
CA GLY A 784 -31.29 -12.23 -94.10
C GLY A 784 -32.49 -12.04 -95.02
N TRP A 785 -32.43 -12.71 -96.15
CA TRP A 785 -33.55 -12.88 -97.06
C TRP A 785 -34.26 -14.20 -96.75
N TYR A 786 -35.58 -14.19 -96.93
CA TYR A 786 -36.51 -15.25 -96.55
C TYR A 786 -37.25 -15.79 -97.78
N LYS A 787 -38.10 -16.79 -97.59
CA LYS A 787 -38.87 -17.53 -98.60
C LYS A 787 -40.12 -18.11 -97.94
N GLY A 788 -41.26 -17.44 -98.09
CA GLY A 788 -42.34 -17.58 -97.11
C GLY A 788 -41.78 -17.20 -95.74
N ASP A 789 -41.83 -18.14 -94.80
CA ASP A 789 -41.26 -18.00 -93.47
C ASP A 789 -39.83 -18.62 -93.36
N ASP A 790 -39.34 -19.32 -94.40
CA ASP A 790 -38.02 -19.97 -94.39
C ASP A 790 -36.90 -18.93 -94.58
N LEU A 791 -35.92 -18.87 -93.66
CA LEU A 791 -34.66 -18.14 -93.91
C LEU A 791 -33.81 -18.89 -94.94
N ILE A 792 -33.39 -18.20 -96.00
CA ILE A 792 -32.66 -18.81 -97.14
C ILE A 792 -31.27 -18.20 -97.38
N SER A 793 -31.00 -17.02 -96.83
CA SER A 793 -29.67 -16.42 -96.89
C SER A 793 -29.49 -15.37 -95.82
N THR A 794 -28.41 -15.45 -95.06
CA THR A 794 -27.95 -14.39 -94.14
C THR A 794 -27.21 -13.26 -94.87
N SER A 795 -27.38 -13.13 -96.19
CA SER A 795 -26.76 -12.07 -96.98
C SER A 795 -27.19 -10.70 -96.47
N THR A 796 -26.20 -9.93 -96.00
CA THR A 796 -26.35 -8.55 -95.51
C THR A 796 -26.54 -7.54 -96.64
N SER A 797 -26.49 -8.01 -97.90
CA SER A 797 -26.63 -7.17 -99.09
C SER A 797 -28.06 -6.70 -99.30
N LYS A 798 -28.20 -5.41 -99.66
CA LYS A 798 -29.46 -4.79 -100.05
C LYS A 798 -29.97 -5.27 -101.41
N SER A 799 -29.13 -5.92 -102.21
CA SER A 799 -29.56 -6.75 -103.32
C SER A 799 -29.26 -8.21 -103.04
N PHE A 800 -30.22 -9.10 -103.26
CA PHE A 800 -30.00 -10.53 -103.12
C PHE A 800 -30.24 -11.25 -104.43
N LYS A 801 -29.28 -12.13 -104.75
CA LYS A 801 -29.36 -13.00 -105.91
C LYS A 801 -30.09 -14.26 -105.52
N VAL A 802 -31.34 -14.28 -105.93
CA VAL A 802 -32.30 -15.30 -105.57
C VAL A 802 -32.14 -16.47 -106.53
N THR A 803 -31.48 -17.51 -106.03
CA THR A 803 -31.47 -18.82 -106.65
C THR A 803 -32.72 -19.59 -106.27
N GLU A 804 -33.15 -19.64 -104.98
CA GLU A 804 -34.19 -20.48 -104.30
C GLU A 804 -35.69 -20.26 -104.63
N SER A 805 -36.55 -21.30 -104.56
CA SER A 805 -38.01 -21.20 -104.87
C SER A 805 -38.78 -20.31 -103.89
N GLY A 806 -40.09 -20.07 -104.05
CA GLY A 806 -40.97 -19.52 -103.00
C GLY A 806 -40.82 -18.01 -102.71
N ILE A 807 -41.51 -17.45 -101.71
CA ILE A 807 -41.90 -16.00 -101.66
C ILE A 807 -40.98 -15.13 -100.78
N TYR A 808 -40.14 -14.26 -101.34
CA TYR A 808 -39.05 -13.60 -100.63
C TYR A 808 -39.43 -12.32 -99.94
N SER A 809 -39.36 -12.29 -98.61
CA SER A 809 -39.17 -11.05 -97.83
C SER A 809 -37.69 -10.91 -97.44
N ALA A 810 -37.34 -9.83 -96.77
CA ALA A 810 -36.09 -9.70 -96.03
C ALA A 810 -36.40 -9.36 -94.57
N GLN A 811 -35.64 -9.94 -93.65
CA GLN A 811 -35.53 -9.45 -92.29
C GLN A 811 -34.36 -8.48 -92.24
N ILE A 812 -34.60 -7.30 -91.68
CA ILE A 812 -33.62 -6.23 -91.58
C ILE A 812 -33.41 -5.85 -90.11
N LEU A 813 -32.21 -5.38 -89.81
CA LEU A 813 -31.89 -4.70 -88.57
C LEU A 813 -31.74 -3.21 -88.90
N PRO A 814 -32.70 -2.34 -88.51
CA PRO A 814 -32.47 -0.90 -88.49
C PRO A 814 -31.22 -0.63 -87.64
N VAL A 815 -30.39 0.35 -88.00
CA VAL A 815 -29.04 0.50 -87.40
C VAL A 815 -29.04 0.55 -85.86
N ASN A 816 -30.11 1.07 -85.26
CA ASN A 816 -30.34 1.08 -83.81
C ASN A 816 -31.61 0.31 -83.38
N GLY A 817 -32.27 -0.46 -84.24
CA GLY A 817 -33.59 -1.07 -84.01
C GLY A 817 -33.57 -2.58 -83.74
N CYS A 818 -34.75 -3.19 -83.55
CA CYS A 818 -34.90 -4.64 -83.47
C CYS A 818 -35.15 -5.27 -84.85
N PRO A 819 -34.98 -6.60 -85.00
CA PRO A 819 -35.36 -7.32 -86.22
C PRO A 819 -36.83 -7.08 -86.62
N VAL A 820 -37.02 -6.65 -87.86
CA VAL A 820 -38.31 -6.43 -88.52
C VAL A 820 -38.28 -6.92 -89.97
N PHE A 821 -39.44 -7.25 -90.52
CA PHE A 821 -39.57 -7.69 -91.92
C PHE A 821 -39.98 -6.55 -92.86
N THR A 822 -39.54 -6.67 -94.11
CA THR A 822 -39.97 -5.89 -95.29
C THR A 822 -41.29 -6.42 -95.87
N ASP A 823 -41.63 -6.02 -97.11
CA ASP A 823 -42.65 -6.68 -97.96
C ASP A 823 -42.02 -7.83 -98.84
N SER A 824 -42.68 -8.49 -99.85
CA SER A 824 -42.31 -9.87 -100.36
C SER A 824 -42.44 -10.32 -101.90
N LYS A 825 -41.71 -11.38 -102.49
CA LYS A 825 -41.45 -11.73 -104.00
C LYS A 825 -40.71 -13.12 -104.48
N GLU A 826 -40.93 -13.94 -105.58
CA GLU A 826 -40.38 -15.40 -105.82
C GLU A 826 -39.21 -15.86 -106.82
N VAL A 827 -38.32 -16.94 -106.61
CA VAL A 827 -37.34 -17.67 -107.60
C VAL A 827 -37.09 -19.28 -107.60
N LYS A 828 -35.90 -20.04 -107.46
CA LYS A 828 -35.62 -21.60 -107.54
C LYS A 828 -34.64 -22.64 -106.64
N PHE A 829 -33.25 -22.66 -106.29
CA PHE A 829 -32.29 -23.77 -105.64
C PHE A 829 -30.99 -23.51 -104.61
N THR A 830 -30.21 -24.55 -104.02
CA THR A 830 -29.26 -24.79 -102.74
C THR A 830 -27.61 -24.83 -102.72
N GLU A 831 -26.60 -25.35 -101.85
CA GLU A 831 -26.23 -26.25 -100.59
C GLU A 831 -24.66 -26.29 -99.97
N ASP A 832 -24.17 -27.04 -98.85
CA ASP A 832 -22.73 -27.63 -98.40
C ASP A 832 -21.94 -27.54 -96.90
N PRO A 833 -20.98 -28.43 -96.33
CA PRO A 833 -20.29 -28.51 -94.89
C PRO A 833 -18.76 -29.09 -94.48
N GLY A 834 -18.19 -29.17 -93.18
CA GLY A 834 -16.84 -29.85 -92.67
C GLY A 834 -16.19 -29.81 -91.13
N THR A 835 -15.08 -30.57 -90.63
CA THR A 835 -14.50 -30.77 -89.14
C THR A 835 -13.03 -31.43 -88.71
N GLY A 836 -12.35 -31.30 -87.46
CA GLY A 836 -11.27 -32.22 -86.73
C GLY A 836 -10.11 -31.78 -85.62
N GLU A 837 -9.49 -32.59 -84.63
CA GLU A 837 -8.20 -32.35 -83.70
C GLU A 837 -7.50 -33.45 -82.65
N LYS A 838 -6.54 -33.18 -81.63
CA LYS A 838 -5.44 -34.06 -80.90
C LYS A 838 -4.83 -33.78 -79.37
N PRO A 839 -3.99 -34.64 -78.58
CA PRO A 839 -3.50 -34.54 -77.08
C PRO A 839 -1.97 -34.83 -76.53
N TYR A 840 -1.54 -34.88 -75.18
CA TYR A 840 -0.12 -35.14 -74.49
C TYR A 840 0.08 -35.36 -72.85
N PRO A 841 1.25 -35.81 -72.17
CA PRO A 841 1.54 -36.16 -70.66
C PRO A 841 2.78 -35.57 -69.73
N HIS A 842 3.32 -36.19 -68.57
CA HIS A 842 4.11 -35.58 -67.34
C HIS A 842 5.20 -36.39 -66.38
N LEU A 843 5.82 -35.83 -65.24
CA LEU A 843 6.87 -36.31 -64.18
C LEU A 843 6.57 -36.04 -62.63
N LYS A 844 7.50 -36.20 -61.62
CA LYS A 844 7.34 -35.75 -60.17
C LYS A 844 7.77 -34.27 -60.00
N GLU A 845 7.06 -33.48 -59.17
CA GLU A 845 7.21 -32.01 -59.15
C GLU A 845 8.18 -31.44 -58.09
N ARG A 846 8.18 -31.97 -56.85
CA ARG A 846 8.95 -31.41 -55.70
C ARG A 846 9.57 -32.50 -54.80
N ILE A 847 10.72 -32.18 -54.18
CA ILE A 847 11.38 -32.92 -53.10
C ILE A 847 11.84 -31.91 -52.02
N GLU A 848 11.86 -32.30 -50.75
CA GLU A 848 12.39 -31.51 -49.62
C GLU A 848 13.56 -32.25 -48.97
N LEU A 849 14.60 -31.53 -48.52
CA LEU A 849 15.87 -32.08 -47.98
C LEU A 849 16.40 -31.23 -46.80
N PRO A 850 16.42 -31.78 -45.56
CA PRO A 850 17.02 -31.09 -44.42
C PRO A 850 18.55 -31.22 -44.42
N LEU A 851 19.24 -30.13 -44.03
CA LEU A 851 20.66 -30.13 -43.70
C LEU A 851 20.94 -30.88 -42.37
N ASN A 852 22.21 -31.25 -42.16
CA ASN A 852 22.70 -31.86 -40.92
C ASN A 852 23.56 -30.88 -40.10
N GLU A 853 24.06 -31.33 -38.94
CA GLU A 853 24.92 -30.57 -38.00
C GLU A 853 26.19 -29.94 -38.61
N ASN A 854 26.54 -30.27 -39.86
CA ASN A 854 27.69 -29.72 -40.60
C ASN A 854 27.24 -28.88 -41.82
N GLY A 855 25.95 -28.53 -41.92
CA GLY A 855 25.38 -27.71 -42.99
C GLY A 855 25.27 -28.42 -44.35
N LEU A 856 25.09 -29.76 -44.38
CA LEU A 856 25.10 -30.58 -45.61
C LEU A 856 23.88 -31.49 -45.79
N ALA A 857 23.44 -31.69 -47.04
CA ALA A 857 22.44 -32.69 -47.45
C ALA A 857 22.77 -33.36 -48.80
N GLU A 858 22.22 -34.56 -49.09
CA GLU A 858 22.40 -35.28 -50.37
C GLU A 858 21.09 -35.85 -50.95
N LEU A 859 20.88 -35.66 -52.26
CA LEU A 859 19.76 -36.13 -53.06
C LEU A 859 20.08 -37.47 -53.76
N SER A 860 19.32 -38.52 -53.43
CA SER A 860 19.45 -39.81 -54.11
C SER A 860 18.62 -39.89 -55.41
N LYS A 861 19.20 -40.46 -56.47
CA LYS A 861 18.58 -40.57 -57.81
C LYS A 861 17.23 -41.30 -57.84
N GLY A 862 16.96 -42.17 -56.87
CA GLY A 862 15.72 -42.95 -56.81
C GLY A 862 14.49 -42.14 -56.42
N ASN A 863 14.64 -40.94 -55.85
CA ASN A 863 13.53 -40.20 -55.25
C ASN A 863 12.73 -39.31 -56.24
N ILE A 864 13.11 -39.25 -57.53
CA ILE A 864 12.69 -38.17 -58.45
C ILE A 864 11.49 -38.47 -59.37
N PHE A 865 10.88 -39.66 -59.30
CA PHE A 865 9.74 -40.04 -60.17
C PHE A 865 8.47 -40.35 -59.34
N ILE A 866 7.27 -40.16 -59.93
CA ILE A 866 5.99 -40.55 -59.29
C ILE A 866 5.90 -42.07 -59.15
N SER A 867 6.35 -42.79 -60.18
CA SER A 867 6.50 -44.25 -60.20
C SER A 867 7.88 -44.58 -60.76
N ALA A 868 8.50 -45.66 -60.30
CA ALA A 868 9.83 -46.06 -60.77
C ALA A 868 9.87 -46.19 -62.31
N PRO A 869 10.81 -45.51 -62.99
CA PRO A 869 10.96 -45.58 -64.45
C PRO A 869 11.46 -46.96 -64.89
N SER A 870 11.39 -47.27 -66.19
CA SER A 870 12.03 -48.50 -66.71
C SER A 870 13.55 -48.45 -66.47
N ASN A 871 14.12 -49.61 -66.12
CA ASN A 871 15.56 -49.79 -65.94
C ASN A 871 16.38 -49.47 -67.21
N ASP A 872 15.73 -49.40 -68.38
CA ASP A 872 16.35 -49.05 -69.66
C ASP A 872 16.60 -47.53 -69.85
N LEU A 873 16.13 -46.69 -68.91
CA LEU A 873 16.26 -45.22 -68.99
C LEU A 873 17.50 -44.74 -68.23
N ILE A 874 18.37 -43.98 -68.91
CA ILE A 874 19.55 -43.37 -68.30
C ILE A 874 19.17 -42.03 -67.66
N ILE A 875 19.52 -41.85 -66.38
CA ILE A 875 19.13 -40.71 -65.54
C ILE A 875 20.37 -40.00 -64.99
N THR A 876 20.48 -38.71 -65.33
CA THR A 876 21.51 -37.78 -64.84
C THR A 876 20.82 -36.63 -64.11
N LEU A 877 21.42 -36.19 -62.99
CA LEU A 877 21.01 -35.01 -62.23
C LEU A 877 22.06 -33.91 -62.41
N SER A 878 21.64 -32.65 -62.47
CA SER A 878 22.55 -31.50 -62.51
C SER A 878 23.27 -31.24 -61.18
N LYS A 879 22.71 -31.71 -60.05
CA LYS A 879 23.26 -31.57 -58.68
C LYS A 879 22.76 -32.71 -57.78
N ASN A 880 23.59 -33.15 -56.83
CA ASN A 880 23.19 -34.12 -55.79
C ASN A 880 23.57 -33.71 -54.35
N VAL A 881 24.62 -32.93 -54.11
CA VAL A 881 24.99 -32.44 -52.77
C VAL A 881 24.59 -30.97 -52.61
N PHE A 882 24.05 -30.63 -51.45
CA PHE A 882 23.54 -29.30 -51.10
C PHE A 882 24.13 -28.80 -49.77
N LYS A 883 24.18 -27.47 -49.60
CA LYS A 883 24.70 -26.79 -48.40
C LYS A 883 23.78 -25.66 -47.92
N CYS A 884 24.18 -24.96 -46.85
CA CYS A 884 23.63 -23.65 -46.42
C CYS A 884 23.50 -22.62 -47.56
N GLU A 885 24.47 -22.58 -48.48
CA GLU A 885 24.45 -21.73 -49.70
C GLU A 885 23.23 -22.00 -50.62
N ASP A 886 22.55 -23.14 -50.43
CA ASP A 886 21.50 -23.65 -51.31
C ASP A 886 20.11 -23.64 -50.66
N LEU A 887 19.91 -22.99 -49.51
CA LEU A 887 18.62 -22.96 -48.81
C LEU A 887 17.50 -22.40 -49.71
N GLY A 888 16.32 -23.04 -49.64
CA GLY A 888 15.19 -22.75 -50.51
C GLY A 888 15.17 -23.59 -51.80
N GLU A 889 14.50 -23.08 -52.84
CA GLU A 889 14.11 -23.86 -54.02
C GLU A 889 15.21 -23.92 -55.11
N ASN A 890 15.74 -25.12 -55.34
CA ASN A 890 16.73 -25.44 -56.36
C ASN A 890 16.09 -26.21 -57.51
N THR A 891 16.27 -25.78 -58.76
CA THR A 891 15.84 -26.58 -59.92
C THR A 891 16.92 -27.59 -60.30
N VAL A 892 16.60 -28.88 -60.22
CA VAL A 892 17.46 -29.96 -60.72
C VAL A 892 16.89 -30.44 -62.06
N GLN A 893 17.71 -30.38 -63.12
CA GLN A 893 17.31 -30.93 -64.42
C GLN A 893 17.45 -32.45 -64.42
N VAL A 894 16.48 -33.12 -65.04
CA VAL A 894 16.42 -34.57 -65.19
C VAL A 894 16.39 -34.90 -66.67
N THR A 895 17.57 -35.17 -67.24
CA THR A 895 17.64 -35.67 -68.63
C THR A 895 17.19 -37.12 -68.66
N ILE A 896 16.15 -37.43 -69.43
CA ILE A 896 15.64 -38.78 -69.62
C ILE A 896 15.92 -39.22 -71.05
N LYS A 897 16.61 -40.35 -71.20
CA LYS A 897 16.97 -40.90 -72.50
C LYS A 897 16.57 -42.36 -72.63
N ASP A 898 15.86 -42.71 -73.70
CA ASP A 898 15.53 -44.10 -74.01
C ASP A 898 16.69 -44.84 -74.71
N SER A 899 16.58 -46.17 -74.72
CA SER A 899 17.52 -47.07 -75.37
C SER A 899 17.55 -46.96 -76.91
N LYS A 900 16.71 -46.11 -77.51
CA LYS A 900 16.69 -45.79 -78.96
C LYS A 900 17.34 -44.43 -79.26
N GLY A 901 17.65 -43.64 -78.24
CA GLY A 901 18.27 -42.32 -78.36
C GLY A 901 17.31 -41.14 -78.33
N ASN A 902 15.99 -41.36 -78.20
CA ASN A 902 15.05 -40.28 -77.93
C ASN A 902 15.36 -39.68 -76.57
N THR A 903 15.30 -38.35 -76.47
CA THR A 903 15.65 -37.60 -75.25
C THR A 903 14.52 -36.65 -74.92
N TRP A 904 14.13 -36.62 -73.66
CA TRP A 904 13.17 -35.68 -73.08
C TRP A 904 13.88 -34.96 -71.93
N GLU A 905 13.67 -33.65 -71.84
CA GLU A 905 14.25 -32.78 -70.82
C GLU A 905 13.13 -32.26 -69.94
N GLU A 906 13.16 -32.62 -68.66
CA GLU A 906 12.12 -32.35 -67.67
C GLU A 906 12.83 -31.85 -66.39
N SER A 907 12.15 -31.06 -65.57
CA SER A 907 12.74 -30.40 -64.40
C SER A 907 12.02 -30.76 -63.10
N ILE A 908 12.78 -31.04 -62.03
CA ILE A 908 12.23 -31.26 -60.68
C ILE A 908 12.74 -30.19 -59.72
N LEU A 909 11.88 -29.78 -58.78
CA LEU A 909 12.18 -28.80 -57.75
C LEU A 909 12.68 -29.48 -56.47
N VAL A 910 13.75 -28.95 -55.88
CA VAL A 910 14.36 -29.48 -54.65
C VAL A 910 14.48 -28.34 -53.64
N LYS A 911 13.71 -28.40 -52.56
CA LYS A 911 13.73 -27.44 -51.47
C LYS A 911 14.74 -27.90 -50.42
N VAL A 912 15.78 -27.12 -50.17
CA VAL A 912 16.74 -27.38 -49.09
C VAL A 912 16.33 -26.58 -47.87
N GLU A 913 16.35 -27.20 -46.69
CA GLU A 913 15.89 -26.62 -45.44
C GLU A 913 16.94 -26.80 -44.35
N ASP A 914 17.03 -25.85 -43.42
CA ASP A 914 17.69 -26.07 -42.14
C ASP A 914 16.64 -26.09 -41.03
N ASN A 915 16.80 -27.01 -40.08
CA ASN A 915 15.85 -27.27 -39.00
C ASN A 915 16.56 -27.35 -37.63
N LEU A 916 17.82 -26.92 -37.56
CA LEU A 916 18.62 -26.89 -36.33
C LEU A 916 18.70 -25.45 -35.81
N PRO A 917 18.34 -25.17 -34.54
CA PRO A 917 18.37 -23.81 -34.01
C PRO A 917 19.75 -23.43 -33.43
N PRO A 918 20.13 -22.13 -33.44
CA PRO A 918 21.41 -21.65 -32.93
C PRO A 918 21.73 -22.08 -31.49
N VAL A 919 22.98 -22.47 -31.24
CA VAL A 919 23.49 -22.73 -29.89
C VAL A 919 23.86 -21.41 -29.22
N LEU A 920 22.97 -20.92 -28.35
CA LEU A 920 23.13 -19.71 -27.53
C LEU A 920 23.43 -20.06 -26.06
N VAL A 921 24.52 -19.49 -25.52
CA VAL A 921 24.91 -19.56 -24.11
C VAL A 921 25.05 -18.15 -23.54
N THR A 922 24.34 -17.89 -22.45
CA THR A 922 24.27 -16.59 -21.78
C THR A 922 25.23 -16.46 -20.59
N LYS A 923 25.56 -15.21 -20.25
CA LYS A 923 26.25 -14.80 -19.01
C LYS A 923 25.52 -13.60 -18.39
N ASN A 924 25.59 -13.49 -17.07
CA ASN A 924 25.08 -12.33 -16.36
C ASN A 924 26.09 -11.17 -16.40
N ILE A 925 25.62 -9.93 -16.23
CA ILE A 925 26.47 -8.73 -16.19
C ILE A 925 26.08 -7.80 -15.04
N GLU A 926 26.98 -6.86 -14.72
CA GLU A 926 26.73 -5.76 -13.81
C GLU A 926 26.94 -4.44 -14.57
N VAL A 927 26.07 -3.45 -14.34
CA VAL A 927 26.15 -2.13 -14.99
C VAL A 927 26.00 -1.00 -13.98
N GLU A 928 26.73 0.09 -14.20
CA GLU A 928 26.62 1.32 -13.41
C GLU A 928 25.74 2.35 -14.14
N LEU A 929 24.67 2.79 -13.49
CA LEU A 929 23.76 3.83 -13.98
C LEU A 929 24.12 5.15 -13.30
N ASP A 930 24.65 6.09 -14.08
CA ASP A 930 24.96 7.45 -13.64
C ASP A 930 23.67 8.23 -13.35
N LEU A 931 23.43 8.59 -12.09
CA LEU A 931 22.19 9.25 -11.67
C LEU A 931 21.91 10.57 -12.41
N THR A 932 22.94 11.20 -12.98
CA THR A 932 22.80 12.43 -13.79
C THR A 932 22.25 12.19 -15.20
N LYS A 933 22.19 10.93 -15.66
CA LYS A 933 21.78 10.55 -17.03
C LYS A 933 20.43 9.84 -17.13
N GLY A 934 19.90 9.31 -16.03
CA GLY A 934 18.59 8.68 -15.95
C GLY A 934 18.47 7.27 -16.55
N GLU A 935 19.26 6.95 -17.58
CA GLU A 935 19.28 5.66 -18.26
C GLU A 935 20.70 5.11 -18.54
N VAL A 936 20.77 3.79 -18.75
CA VAL A 936 21.93 3.07 -19.26
C VAL A 936 21.49 2.13 -20.39
N ALA A 937 22.20 2.16 -21.52
CA ALA A 937 21.92 1.30 -22.68
C ALA A 937 22.55 -0.09 -22.51
N LEU A 938 21.83 -1.12 -22.95
CA LEU A 938 22.26 -2.52 -22.98
C LEU A 938 22.48 -2.98 -24.43
N LYS A 939 23.42 -3.91 -24.64
CA LYS A 939 23.60 -4.58 -25.95
C LYS A 939 23.48 -6.09 -25.78
N ALA A 940 23.06 -6.77 -26.84
CA ALA A 940 22.79 -8.21 -26.76
C ALA A 940 24.08 -9.03 -26.58
N GLU A 941 25.18 -8.56 -27.17
CA GLU A 941 26.51 -9.18 -27.10
C GLU A 941 27.11 -9.12 -25.68
N ASP A 942 26.72 -8.12 -24.89
CA ASP A 942 27.14 -7.97 -23.49
C ASP A 942 26.67 -9.16 -22.64
N PHE A 943 25.61 -9.87 -23.04
CA PHE A 943 25.04 -11.04 -22.35
C PHE A 943 25.46 -12.40 -22.94
N VAL A 944 26.24 -12.45 -24.02
CA VAL A 944 26.62 -13.71 -24.70
C VAL A 944 27.98 -14.24 -24.24
N SER A 945 28.08 -15.53 -23.96
CA SER A 945 29.37 -16.23 -23.81
C SER A 945 29.69 -17.17 -24.99
N GLN A 946 28.69 -17.71 -25.67
CA GLN A 946 28.83 -18.43 -26.94
C GLN A 946 27.56 -18.26 -27.78
N LEU A 947 27.75 -18.08 -29.09
CA LEU A 947 26.69 -18.07 -30.09
C LEU A 947 27.25 -18.70 -31.38
N THR A 948 26.71 -19.86 -31.76
CA THR A 948 27.21 -20.69 -32.88
C THR A 948 26.09 -21.45 -33.55
N ASP A 949 26.20 -21.69 -34.85
CA ASP A 949 25.18 -22.34 -35.69
C ASP A 949 25.84 -23.24 -36.74
N ASN A 950 25.12 -24.21 -37.33
CA ASN A 950 25.64 -25.07 -38.39
C ASN A 950 25.60 -24.43 -39.79
N CYS A 951 24.91 -23.30 -39.95
CA CYS A 951 24.97 -22.45 -41.13
C CYS A 951 25.42 -21.03 -40.77
N GLU A 952 24.54 -20.15 -40.30
CA GLU A 952 24.86 -18.75 -39.95
C GLU A 952 23.78 -18.15 -39.04
N VAL A 953 24.20 -17.51 -37.94
CA VAL A 953 23.29 -16.71 -37.09
C VAL A 953 23.05 -15.36 -37.76
N LYS A 954 21.80 -15.13 -38.15
CA LYS A 954 21.32 -13.93 -38.85
C LYS A 954 21.06 -12.76 -37.93
N GLU A 955 20.54 -13.03 -36.73
CA GLU A 955 20.04 -12.00 -35.82
C GLU A 955 20.22 -12.41 -34.36
N LEU A 956 20.58 -11.43 -33.51
CA LEU A 956 20.56 -11.54 -32.06
C LEU A 956 19.84 -10.31 -31.50
N THR A 957 18.81 -10.52 -30.69
CA THR A 957 18.00 -9.46 -30.09
C THR A 957 17.89 -9.64 -28.57
N ILE A 958 17.57 -8.55 -27.86
CA ILE A 958 17.19 -8.56 -26.44
C ILE A 958 15.86 -7.85 -26.24
N ASN A 959 15.04 -8.33 -25.31
CA ASN A 959 13.73 -7.74 -25.00
C ASN A 959 13.81 -6.40 -24.24
N LYS A 960 15.00 -6.01 -23.74
CA LYS A 960 15.28 -4.77 -23.02
C LYS A 960 16.60 -4.16 -23.50
N THR A 961 16.55 -3.03 -24.20
CA THR A 961 17.73 -2.35 -24.76
C THR A 961 18.23 -1.16 -23.93
N SER A 962 17.49 -0.74 -22.90
CA SER A 962 17.97 0.19 -21.87
C SER A 962 17.32 -0.11 -20.52
N LEU A 963 17.93 0.40 -19.44
CA LEU A 963 17.41 0.39 -18.08
C LEU A 963 17.43 1.81 -17.54
N ASN A 964 16.39 2.19 -16.80
CA ASN A 964 16.23 3.51 -16.19
C ASN A 964 16.45 3.46 -14.66
N CYS A 965 16.31 4.60 -13.99
CA CYS A 965 16.40 4.74 -12.52
C CYS A 965 15.57 3.72 -11.72
N GLU A 966 14.44 3.23 -12.24
CA GLU A 966 13.56 2.27 -11.54
C GLU A 966 14.19 0.88 -11.41
N HIS A 967 15.28 0.61 -12.11
CA HIS A 967 15.98 -0.67 -12.12
C HIS A 967 17.21 -0.71 -11.19
N ILE A 968 17.59 0.43 -10.59
CA ILE A 968 18.71 0.53 -9.64
C ILE A 968 18.46 -0.38 -8.43
N GLY A 969 19.49 -1.11 -7.99
CA GLY A 969 19.42 -2.03 -6.86
C GLY A 969 18.65 -3.31 -7.13
N LYS A 970 18.20 -3.55 -8.38
CA LYS A 970 17.45 -4.73 -8.78
C LYS A 970 18.26 -5.64 -9.69
N GLU A 971 17.94 -6.93 -9.65
CA GLU A 971 18.28 -7.89 -10.68
C GLU A 971 17.20 -7.85 -11.76
N VAL A 972 17.59 -7.55 -13.00
CA VAL A 972 16.66 -7.48 -14.14
C VAL A 972 16.92 -8.66 -15.05
N GLN A 973 15.89 -9.49 -15.26
CA GLN A 973 15.95 -10.56 -16.24
C GLN A 973 15.81 -9.97 -17.65
N VAL A 974 16.78 -10.27 -18.50
CA VAL A 974 16.80 -9.91 -19.93
C VAL A 974 16.70 -11.19 -20.74
N GLU A 975 15.83 -11.20 -21.73
CA GLU A 975 15.63 -12.31 -22.65
C GLU A 975 16.37 -12.04 -23.94
N LEU A 976 17.26 -12.95 -24.31
CA LEU A 976 18.01 -12.98 -25.56
C LEU A 976 17.31 -13.93 -26.53
N ARG A 977 17.22 -13.51 -27.78
CA ARG A 977 16.64 -14.29 -28.87
C ARG A 977 17.55 -14.27 -30.08
N ALA A 978 18.11 -15.45 -30.40
CA ALA A 978 18.95 -15.66 -31.57
C ALA A 978 18.15 -16.34 -32.69
N VAL A 979 18.41 -15.96 -33.95
CA VAL A 979 17.76 -16.48 -35.15
C VAL A 979 18.81 -16.80 -36.21
N ASP A 980 18.71 -17.94 -36.89
CA ASP A 980 19.57 -18.30 -38.02
C ASP A 980 19.10 -17.70 -39.37
N ILE A 981 19.80 -18.01 -40.46
CA ILE A 981 19.40 -17.61 -41.81
C ILE A 981 18.15 -18.32 -42.35
N ALA A 982 17.75 -19.46 -41.80
CA ALA A 982 16.59 -20.25 -42.22
C ALA A 982 15.28 -19.88 -41.50
N GLY A 983 15.37 -19.29 -40.31
CA GLY A 983 14.25 -18.94 -39.42
C GLY A 983 14.17 -19.75 -38.12
N ASN A 984 15.12 -20.64 -37.82
CA ASN A 984 15.17 -21.35 -36.53
C ASN A 984 15.59 -20.42 -35.39
N VAL A 985 15.12 -20.70 -34.18
CA VAL A 985 15.18 -19.75 -33.05
C VAL A 985 15.67 -20.44 -31.78
N THR A 986 16.55 -19.77 -31.03
CA THR A 986 16.87 -20.12 -29.64
C THR A 986 16.69 -18.91 -28.73
N GLU A 987 15.92 -19.10 -27.66
CA GLU A 987 15.65 -18.11 -26.62
C GLU A 987 16.30 -18.53 -25.29
N LYS A 988 16.94 -17.57 -24.62
CA LYS A 988 17.65 -17.74 -23.33
C LYS A 988 17.53 -16.48 -22.50
N THR A 989 17.56 -16.61 -21.18
CA THR A 989 17.61 -15.45 -20.28
C THR A 989 18.99 -15.25 -19.66
N ALA A 990 19.28 -14.00 -19.30
CA ALA A 990 20.40 -13.58 -18.48
C ALA A 990 19.90 -12.58 -17.41
N ILE A 991 20.73 -12.30 -16.41
CA ILE A 991 20.47 -11.28 -15.39
C ILE A 991 21.44 -10.12 -15.56
N VAL A 992 20.96 -8.89 -15.44
CA VAL A 992 21.77 -7.69 -15.22
C VAL A 992 21.46 -7.08 -13.86
N THR A 993 22.51 -6.83 -13.07
CA THR A 993 22.44 -6.12 -11.79
C THR A 993 22.81 -4.65 -12.02
N VAL A 994 21.97 -3.71 -11.56
CA VAL A 994 22.21 -2.27 -11.75
C VAL A 994 22.67 -1.59 -10.46
N LYS A 995 23.86 -1.00 -10.49
CA LYS A 995 24.39 -0.15 -9.40
C LYS A 995 24.21 1.32 -9.74
N SER A 996 23.95 2.15 -8.72
CA SER A 996 23.93 3.61 -8.84
C SER A 996 25.35 4.18 -8.85
N LEU A 997 25.65 5.09 -9.78
CA LEU A 997 26.88 5.88 -9.81
C LEU A 997 26.55 7.37 -9.68
N VAL A 998 27.21 8.06 -8.75
CA VAL A 998 27.03 9.51 -8.53
C VAL A 998 28.27 10.26 -9.03
N THR A 999 28.26 10.69 -10.30
CA THR A 999 29.41 11.39 -10.90
C THR A 999 29.53 12.86 -10.49
N LYS A 1000 28.44 13.45 -9.99
CA LYS A 1000 28.35 14.85 -9.53
C LYS A 1000 27.38 14.96 -8.34
N PRO A 1001 27.83 14.78 -7.09
CA PRO A 1001 26.95 14.82 -5.93
C PRO A 1001 26.31 16.20 -5.71
N VAL A 1002 25.20 16.24 -4.99
CA VAL A 1002 24.60 17.47 -4.45
C VAL A 1002 24.99 17.60 -2.98
N THR A 1003 25.68 18.68 -2.63
CA THR A 1003 26.13 18.98 -1.26
C THR A 1003 25.13 19.87 -0.53
N ILE A 1004 24.81 19.51 0.71
CA ILE A 1004 24.05 20.33 1.66
C ILE A 1004 25.00 21.22 2.49
N SER A 1005 24.54 22.39 2.92
CA SER A 1005 25.30 23.31 3.78
C SER A 1005 24.36 24.25 4.53
N GLY A 1006 24.71 24.65 5.75
CA GLY A 1006 23.91 25.52 6.61
C GLY A 1006 24.57 25.72 7.98
N PRO A 1007 23.91 26.37 8.94
CA PRO A 1007 24.42 26.48 10.31
C PRO A 1007 24.24 25.15 11.07
N GLU A 1008 25.23 24.75 11.87
CA GLU A 1008 25.15 23.57 12.75
C GLU A 1008 24.19 23.77 13.95
N SER A 1009 23.86 25.02 14.26
CA SER A 1009 22.91 25.37 15.32
C SER A 1009 22.23 26.72 15.10
N ILE A 1010 21.06 26.89 15.72
CA ILE A 1010 20.27 28.12 15.76
C ILE A 1010 19.67 28.35 17.15
N CYS A 1011 19.38 29.60 17.48
CA CYS A 1011 18.63 29.95 18.68
C CYS A 1011 17.13 29.93 18.38
N ILE A 1012 16.30 29.43 19.31
CA ILE A 1012 14.84 29.40 19.13
C ILE A 1012 14.31 30.83 18.94
N GLY A 1013 13.51 31.03 17.90
CA GLY A 1013 13.04 32.36 17.48
C GLY A 1013 14.07 33.18 16.68
N GLU A 1014 15.04 32.54 16.02
CA GLU A 1014 15.92 33.14 15.01
C GLU A 1014 16.00 32.27 13.75
N ASN A 1015 16.20 32.92 12.59
CA ASN A 1015 16.14 32.29 11.28
C ASN A 1015 17.54 31.88 10.77
N GLY A 1016 17.72 30.58 10.53
CA GLY A 1016 18.83 30.03 9.75
C GLY A 1016 18.49 29.85 8.27
N GLU A 1017 19.50 29.52 7.45
CA GLU A 1017 19.32 29.22 6.02
C GLU A 1017 20.20 28.02 5.61
N ILE A 1018 19.59 26.99 5.05
CA ILE A 1018 20.25 25.81 4.45
C ILE A 1018 20.30 25.97 2.93
N LYS A 1019 21.35 25.47 2.26
CA LYS A 1019 21.61 25.62 0.82
C LYS A 1019 22.12 24.33 0.19
N LEU A 1020 21.72 24.09 -1.06
CA LEU A 1020 22.19 22.98 -1.90
C LEU A 1020 23.06 23.47 -3.06
N SER A 1021 24.17 22.79 -3.33
CA SER A 1021 25.08 23.09 -4.45
C SER A 1021 25.56 21.83 -5.18
N SER A 1022 25.79 21.93 -6.49
CA SER A 1022 26.35 20.85 -7.33
C SER A 1022 26.85 21.41 -8.67
N ASP A 1023 27.77 20.67 -9.31
CA ASP A 1023 28.18 20.88 -10.71
C ASP A 1023 27.18 20.29 -11.74
N ALA A 1024 26.11 19.64 -11.27
CA ALA A 1024 25.00 19.16 -12.10
C ALA A 1024 23.79 20.11 -12.02
N ALA A 1025 22.97 20.11 -13.06
CA ALA A 1025 21.65 20.71 -12.98
C ALA A 1025 20.69 19.76 -12.23
N PHE A 1026 19.87 20.33 -11.35
CA PHE A 1026 18.90 19.60 -10.53
C PHE A 1026 17.74 20.51 -10.11
N GLU A 1027 16.59 19.92 -9.82
CA GLU A 1027 15.47 20.51 -9.08
C GLU A 1027 15.42 19.94 -7.65
N VAL A 1028 14.86 20.68 -6.70
CA VAL A 1028 14.48 20.11 -5.39
C VAL A 1028 13.04 19.67 -5.49
N VAL A 1029 12.80 18.38 -5.31
CA VAL A 1029 11.43 17.82 -5.33
C VAL A 1029 10.75 18.10 -3.99
N ARG A 1030 11.52 18.01 -2.89
CA ARG A 1030 11.07 18.29 -1.52
C ARG A 1030 12.24 18.44 -0.56
N TRP A 1031 12.05 19.23 0.49
CA TRP A 1031 12.85 19.18 1.71
C TRP A 1031 12.24 18.24 2.74
N ARG A 1032 13.07 17.71 3.64
CA ARG A 1032 12.66 16.93 4.81
C ARG A 1032 13.38 17.42 6.07
N ARG A 1033 12.71 17.29 7.21
CA ARG A 1033 13.22 17.53 8.58
C ARG A 1033 12.83 16.32 9.42
N ASN A 1034 13.81 15.63 10.03
CA ASN A 1034 13.59 14.39 10.80
C ASN A 1034 12.91 13.26 9.99
N GLY A 1035 12.98 13.30 8.66
CA GLY A 1035 12.27 12.38 7.75
C GLY A 1035 10.90 12.88 7.28
N VAL A 1036 10.23 13.74 8.06
CA VAL A 1036 8.97 14.41 7.70
C VAL A 1036 9.20 15.34 6.50
N GLU A 1037 8.29 15.34 5.53
CA GLU A 1037 8.33 16.23 4.37
C GLU A 1037 7.87 17.66 4.73
N LEU A 1038 8.62 18.66 4.27
CA LEU A 1038 8.26 20.07 4.45
C LEU A 1038 7.45 20.55 3.25
N GLU A 1039 6.12 20.55 3.37
CA GLU A 1039 5.21 20.86 2.26
C GLU A 1039 5.55 22.21 1.57
N GLY A 1040 5.47 22.20 0.24
CA GLY A 1040 5.76 23.36 -0.60
C GLY A 1040 7.23 23.78 -0.69
N GLN A 1041 8.14 23.19 0.10
CA GLN A 1041 9.55 23.55 0.09
C GLN A 1041 10.30 22.88 -1.08
N ILE A 1042 10.37 23.60 -2.20
CA ILE A 1042 11.05 23.19 -3.45
C ILE A 1042 12.21 24.13 -3.84
N GLY A 1043 12.63 25.01 -2.93
CA GLY A 1043 13.75 25.92 -3.14
C GLY A 1043 15.11 25.23 -3.02
N LYS A 1044 16.13 25.70 -3.74
CA LYS A 1044 17.54 25.29 -3.50
C LYS A 1044 18.14 25.87 -2.21
N THR A 1045 17.41 26.77 -1.56
CA THR A 1045 17.64 27.21 -0.20
C THR A 1045 16.37 26.98 0.62
N LEU A 1046 16.52 26.76 1.92
CA LEU A 1046 15.46 26.55 2.89
C LEU A 1046 15.72 27.47 4.09
N ALA A 1047 14.74 28.28 4.47
CA ALA A 1047 14.76 29.01 5.73
C ALA A 1047 14.31 28.09 6.87
N ILE A 1048 15.00 28.17 8.01
CA ILE A 1048 14.71 27.32 9.18
C ILE A 1048 14.58 28.16 10.45
N GLU A 1049 13.64 27.80 11.32
CA GLU A 1049 13.40 28.43 12.64
C GLU A 1049 13.40 27.38 13.77
N THR A 1050 13.64 26.11 13.42
CA THR A 1050 13.59 24.95 14.32
C THR A 1050 14.77 24.00 14.05
N GLY A 1051 15.20 23.27 15.07
CA GLY A 1051 16.23 22.24 14.94
C GLY A 1051 15.70 20.99 14.25
N GLY A 1052 16.61 20.08 13.91
CA GLY A 1052 16.30 18.79 13.30
C GLY A 1052 17.36 18.35 12.28
N VAL A 1053 17.18 17.14 11.77
CA VAL A 1053 18.03 16.54 10.73
C VAL A 1053 17.42 16.83 9.36
N TYR A 1054 18.01 17.78 8.64
CA TYR A 1054 17.54 18.25 7.34
C TYR A 1054 18.22 17.52 6.19
N HIS A 1055 17.46 17.18 5.16
CA HIS A 1055 17.98 16.72 3.86
C HIS A 1055 16.97 17.08 2.76
N ALA A 1056 17.38 16.95 1.50
CA ALA A 1056 16.50 17.18 0.35
C ALA A 1056 16.43 15.94 -0.54
N VAL A 1057 15.24 15.66 -1.07
CA VAL A 1057 15.11 14.78 -2.24
C VAL A 1057 15.15 15.66 -3.47
N ILE A 1058 16.20 15.49 -4.27
CA ILE A 1058 16.43 16.24 -5.51
C ILE A 1058 16.22 15.33 -6.71
N ARG A 1059 16.01 15.93 -7.89
CA ARG A 1059 16.07 15.22 -9.17
C ARG A 1059 17.13 15.89 -10.04
N TYR A 1060 18.06 15.12 -10.60
CA TYR A 1060 18.95 15.65 -11.64
C TYR A 1060 18.15 15.96 -12.91
N GLU A 1061 18.52 17.00 -13.66
CA GLU A 1061 17.81 17.39 -14.88
C GLU A 1061 17.96 16.31 -15.97
N GLY A 1062 16.86 15.61 -16.30
CA GLY A 1062 16.88 14.41 -17.15
C GLY A 1062 17.39 13.13 -16.45
N GLY A 1063 17.63 13.18 -15.14
CA GLY A 1063 18.20 12.10 -14.36
C GLY A 1063 17.30 11.55 -13.24
N CYS A 1064 17.92 10.80 -12.34
CA CYS A 1064 17.24 10.12 -11.25
C CYS A 1064 16.91 11.04 -10.06
N LEU A 1065 16.03 10.55 -9.19
CA LEU A 1065 15.94 11.04 -7.83
C LEU A 1065 17.21 10.68 -7.05
N PHE A 1066 17.61 11.56 -6.15
CA PHE A 1066 18.74 11.39 -5.23
C PHE A 1066 18.38 12.06 -3.91
N GLU A 1067 18.74 11.45 -2.79
CA GLU A 1067 18.61 12.06 -1.47
C GLU A 1067 19.97 12.65 -1.09
N THR A 1068 20.00 13.91 -0.63
CA THR A 1068 21.26 14.54 -0.21
C THR A 1068 21.77 13.93 1.08
N GLU A 1069 23.06 14.16 1.37
CA GLU A 1069 23.58 14.04 2.73
C GLU A 1069 22.69 14.80 3.74
N LYS A 1070 22.69 14.33 4.98
CA LYS A 1070 21.95 14.90 6.10
C LYS A 1070 22.75 16.03 6.77
N LEU A 1071 22.07 17.10 7.16
CA LEU A 1071 22.59 18.19 7.98
C LEU A 1071 21.79 18.25 9.29
N GLU A 1072 22.42 17.89 10.39
CA GLU A 1072 21.87 18.14 11.73
C GLU A 1072 21.98 19.63 12.07
N VAL A 1073 20.88 20.23 12.54
CA VAL A 1073 20.86 21.60 13.08
C VAL A 1073 20.29 21.56 14.50
N LYS A 1074 21.08 21.96 15.49
CA LYS A 1074 20.65 21.99 16.90
C LYS A 1074 19.92 23.29 17.21
N ALA A 1075 18.74 23.20 17.83
CA ALA A 1075 18.03 24.36 18.35
C ALA A 1075 18.30 24.51 19.85
N PHE A 1076 18.67 25.72 20.26
CA PHE A 1076 18.92 26.05 21.66
C PHE A 1076 17.95 27.11 22.16
N GLU A 1077 17.43 26.91 23.37
CA GLU A 1077 16.66 27.92 24.09
C GLU A 1077 17.52 29.16 24.36
N LYS A 1078 16.85 30.32 24.43
CA LYS A 1078 17.47 31.58 24.83
C LYS A 1078 17.41 31.67 26.37
N PRO A 1079 18.44 32.19 27.07
CA PRO A 1079 18.44 32.27 28.53
C PRO A 1079 17.22 33.02 29.10
N GLU A 1080 16.59 32.49 30.14
CA GLU A 1080 15.44 33.13 30.81
C GLU A 1080 15.69 33.43 32.29
N GLY A 1081 14.83 34.25 32.89
CA GLY A 1081 14.84 34.57 34.32
C GLY A 1081 14.64 36.06 34.62
N GLU A 1082 14.76 36.41 35.90
CA GLU A 1082 14.57 37.78 36.40
C GLU A 1082 15.78 38.26 37.21
N ILE A 1083 15.93 39.58 37.34
CA ILE A 1083 16.96 40.21 38.16
C ILE A 1083 16.43 40.38 39.59
N VAL A 1084 17.08 39.73 40.57
CA VAL A 1084 16.72 39.82 41.99
C VAL A 1084 17.46 40.97 42.67
N GLU A 1085 16.72 41.84 43.35
CA GLU A 1085 17.26 42.89 44.23
C GLU A 1085 17.42 42.38 45.67
N ASP A 1086 18.62 42.53 46.24
CA ASP A 1086 18.92 42.28 47.64
C ASP A 1086 19.85 43.39 48.16
N GLY A 1087 19.25 44.36 48.86
CA GLY A 1087 19.91 45.59 49.28
C GLY A 1087 20.53 46.32 48.08
N ASN A 1088 21.81 46.68 48.19
CA ASN A 1088 22.53 47.34 47.10
C ASN A 1088 23.16 46.35 46.09
N ILE A 1089 22.71 45.10 46.00
CA ILE A 1089 23.26 44.11 45.07
C ILE A 1089 22.14 43.53 44.18
N LEU A 1090 22.29 43.70 42.87
CA LEU A 1090 21.45 43.01 41.89
C LEU A 1090 22.09 41.68 41.50
N ARG A 1091 21.26 40.64 41.34
CA ARG A 1091 21.67 39.31 40.92
C ARG A 1091 20.85 38.86 39.71
N ALA A 1092 21.54 38.52 38.63
CA ALA A 1092 20.99 37.77 37.52
C ALA A 1092 20.60 36.33 37.97
N PRO A 1093 19.78 35.59 37.19
CA PRO A 1093 19.42 34.21 37.48
C PRO A 1093 20.65 33.30 37.65
N GLU A 1094 20.43 32.12 38.25
CA GLU A 1094 21.45 31.07 38.36
C GLU A 1094 21.51 30.29 37.04
N GLY A 1095 22.71 29.95 36.58
CA GLY A 1095 22.92 29.17 35.36
C GLY A 1095 24.28 29.43 34.72
N ASP A 1096 24.68 28.54 33.83
CA ASP A 1096 25.94 28.58 33.07
C ASP A 1096 25.82 29.56 31.90
N PHE A 1097 25.86 30.84 32.27
CA PHE A 1097 25.74 31.98 31.38
C PHE A 1097 26.98 32.88 31.48
N GLU A 1098 27.40 33.48 30.38
CA GLU A 1098 28.14 34.75 30.42
C GLU A 1098 27.16 35.90 30.68
N TYR A 1099 27.52 36.80 31.61
CA TYR A 1099 26.73 37.96 31.98
C TYR A 1099 27.38 39.23 31.44
N GLN A 1100 26.61 40.24 31.06
CA GLN A 1100 27.10 41.60 30.82
C GLN A 1100 26.08 42.64 31.25
N TRP A 1101 26.46 43.48 32.23
CA TRP A 1101 25.58 44.52 32.77
C TRP A 1101 25.57 45.82 31.95
N PHE A 1102 24.41 46.48 31.97
CA PHE A 1102 24.15 47.78 31.36
C PHE A 1102 23.40 48.68 32.35
N ARG A 1103 23.59 50.00 32.25
CA ARG A 1103 22.84 51.01 33.01
C ARG A 1103 22.34 52.12 32.10
N ASN A 1104 21.05 52.44 32.19
CA ASN A 1104 20.35 53.43 31.36
C ASN A 1104 20.53 53.16 29.84
N GLY A 1105 20.74 51.89 29.48
CA GLY A 1105 21.06 51.43 28.12
C GLY A 1105 22.56 51.38 27.79
N GLU A 1106 23.42 52.11 28.51
CA GLU A 1106 24.88 52.11 28.28
C GLU A 1106 25.56 50.89 28.90
N LEU A 1107 26.60 50.38 28.23
CA LEU A 1107 27.43 49.26 28.69
C LEU A 1107 28.20 49.62 29.97
N ILE A 1108 28.26 48.70 30.95
CA ILE A 1108 29.16 48.83 32.11
C ILE A 1108 30.42 47.97 31.86
N PRO A 1109 31.59 48.57 31.52
CA PRO A 1109 32.73 47.78 31.07
C PRO A 1109 33.33 46.91 32.18
N GLY A 1110 33.43 45.60 31.93
CA GLY A 1110 34.06 44.63 32.85
C GLY A 1110 33.14 44.06 33.94
N GLU A 1111 31.90 44.51 34.04
CA GLU A 1111 30.90 43.90 34.94
C GLU A 1111 30.24 42.69 34.25
N THR A 1112 30.93 41.55 34.32
CA THR A 1112 30.53 40.27 33.70
C THR A 1112 30.16 39.18 34.71
N LYS A 1113 29.92 39.56 35.97
CA LYS A 1113 29.51 38.63 37.04
C LYS A 1113 28.00 38.56 37.15
N ARG A 1114 27.48 37.40 37.56
CA ARG A 1114 26.06 37.20 37.93
C ARG A 1114 25.54 38.24 38.94
N ALA A 1115 26.38 38.71 39.85
CA ALA A 1115 26.03 39.72 40.86
C ALA A 1115 26.84 41.02 40.65
N ILE A 1116 26.14 42.16 40.65
CA ILE A 1116 26.73 43.50 40.58
C ILE A 1116 26.38 44.29 41.85
N THR A 1117 27.38 44.94 42.47
CA THR A 1117 27.18 45.80 43.65
C THR A 1117 26.99 47.25 43.21
N LEU A 1118 25.89 47.86 43.63
CA LEU A 1118 25.47 49.19 43.20
C LEU A 1118 25.95 50.28 44.15
N ASN A 1119 26.32 51.41 43.54
CA ASN A 1119 26.83 52.62 44.19
C ASN A 1119 26.24 53.92 43.59
N GLN A 1120 25.37 53.81 42.58
CA GLN A 1120 24.77 54.91 41.83
C GLN A 1120 23.34 54.50 41.43
N MET A 1121 22.41 55.46 41.41
CA MET A 1121 21.03 55.24 40.95
C MET A 1121 20.99 55.04 39.42
N GLY A 1122 19.97 54.34 38.93
CA GLY A 1122 19.71 54.17 37.51
C GLY A 1122 18.83 52.95 37.21
N ILE A 1123 18.58 52.74 35.92
CA ILE A 1123 17.87 51.58 35.40
C ILE A 1123 18.92 50.56 34.93
N TYR A 1124 18.96 49.39 35.56
CA TYR A 1124 19.93 48.33 35.28
C TYR A 1124 19.30 47.20 34.48
N THR A 1125 20.05 46.64 33.51
CA THR A 1125 19.69 45.43 32.75
C THR A 1125 20.92 44.54 32.60
N VAL A 1126 20.73 43.24 32.41
CA VAL A 1126 21.81 42.29 32.13
C VAL A 1126 21.51 41.56 30.81
N GLU A 1127 22.53 41.38 29.98
CA GLU A 1127 22.52 40.44 28.87
C GLU A 1127 23.12 39.12 29.35
N LEU A 1128 22.44 38.02 29.05
CA LEU A 1128 22.87 36.64 29.28
C LEU A 1128 23.25 36.02 27.94
N THR A 1129 24.31 35.22 27.93
CA THR A 1129 24.69 34.35 26.80
C THR A 1129 24.91 32.94 27.32
N ASN A 1130 24.24 31.91 26.81
CA ASN A 1130 24.53 30.51 27.19
C ASN A 1130 25.72 29.94 26.39
N GLU A 1131 26.16 28.72 26.72
CA GLU A 1131 27.27 28.03 26.04
C GLU A 1131 27.04 27.86 24.52
N ALA A 1132 25.79 27.80 24.07
CA ALA A 1132 25.41 27.76 22.66
C ALA A 1132 25.47 29.12 21.94
N GLY A 1133 25.82 30.21 22.65
CA GLY A 1133 25.89 31.57 22.11
C GLY A 1133 24.56 32.31 22.04
N CYS A 1134 23.45 31.70 22.49
CA CYS A 1134 22.12 32.29 22.45
C CYS A 1134 21.94 33.36 23.53
N LYS A 1135 21.35 34.50 23.13
CA LYS A 1135 21.35 35.74 23.92
C LYS A 1135 19.95 36.20 24.32
N THR A 1136 19.83 36.64 25.56
CA THR A 1136 18.65 37.35 26.09
C THR A 1136 19.08 38.56 26.90
N LYS A 1137 18.37 39.68 26.75
CA LYS A 1137 18.53 40.84 27.64
C LYS A 1137 17.34 40.93 28.58
N LEU A 1138 17.60 40.74 29.88
CA LEU A 1138 16.54 40.69 30.89
C LEU A 1138 15.91 42.07 31.15
N GLY A 1139 14.72 42.04 31.75
CA GLY A 1139 13.93 43.23 32.08
C GLY A 1139 14.66 44.23 32.99
N PRO A 1140 14.31 45.53 32.90
CA PRO A 1140 14.96 46.59 33.66
C PRO A 1140 14.56 46.62 35.15
N VAL A 1141 15.55 46.84 36.02
CA VAL A 1141 15.34 47.17 37.46
C VAL A 1141 15.74 48.61 37.73
N GLU A 1142 14.84 49.41 38.32
CA GLU A 1142 15.09 50.81 38.69
C GLU A 1142 15.50 50.92 40.16
N VAL A 1143 16.70 51.45 40.42
CA VAL A 1143 17.29 51.47 41.78
C VAL A 1143 17.35 52.88 42.37
N THR A 1144 16.79 53.02 43.57
CA THR A 1144 16.61 54.29 44.30
C THR A 1144 17.32 54.29 45.67
N ILE A 1145 17.41 55.47 46.30
CA ILE A 1145 18.18 55.69 47.55
C ILE A 1145 17.78 54.72 48.68
N SER A 1146 16.51 54.31 48.76
CA SER A 1146 16.02 53.42 49.82
C SER A 1146 16.64 52.01 49.80
N GLY A 1147 17.07 51.51 48.63
CA GLY A 1147 17.76 50.21 48.52
C GLY A 1147 19.24 50.26 48.87
N LEU A 1148 19.84 51.46 48.96
CA LEU A 1148 21.29 51.64 49.14
C LEU A 1148 21.73 51.75 50.61
N ILE A 1149 20.81 51.62 51.58
CA ILE A 1149 21.10 51.77 53.02
C ILE A 1149 21.11 50.39 53.69
N ASN A 1150 22.27 49.97 54.21
CA ASN A 1150 22.40 48.69 54.92
C ASN A 1150 21.71 48.71 56.29
N GLY A 1151 20.56 48.05 56.42
CA GLY A 1151 19.91 47.75 57.70
C GLY A 1151 18.38 47.68 57.62
N THR A 1152 17.77 46.87 58.49
CA THR A 1152 16.30 46.75 58.55
C THR A 1152 15.66 48.01 59.15
N VAL A 1153 15.06 48.85 58.32
CA VAL A 1153 14.42 50.10 58.75
C VAL A 1153 13.06 49.81 59.40
N LEU A 1154 12.98 49.88 60.73
CA LEU A 1154 11.73 49.86 61.50
C LEU A 1154 11.49 51.25 62.12
N SER A 1155 10.55 52.01 61.55
CA SER A 1155 10.31 53.40 61.97
C SER A 1155 9.60 53.51 63.32
N ARG A 1156 10.34 53.90 64.36
CA ARG A 1156 9.80 54.61 65.53
C ARG A 1156 10.01 56.11 65.36
N GLU A 1157 9.04 56.93 65.76
CA GLU A 1157 9.08 58.38 65.58
C GLU A 1157 10.09 59.05 66.53
N LEU A 1158 11.11 59.71 65.96
CA LEU A 1158 11.95 60.65 66.69
C LEU A 1158 11.17 61.93 67.00
N LYS A 1159 11.27 62.42 68.23
CA LYS A 1159 10.59 63.65 68.66
C LYS A 1159 11.43 64.87 68.27
N ILE A 1160 11.15 65.44 67.11
CA ILE A 1160 11.90 66.57 66.53
C ILE A 1160 11.16 67.89 66.77
N TYR A 1161 11.80 68.87 67.44
CA TYR A 1161 11.20 70.16 67.77
C TYR A 1161 12.24 71.30 67.98
N PRO A 1162 11.90 72.58 67.71
CA PRO A 1162 10.76 73.01 66.92
C PRO A 1162 10.85 72.44 65.49
N ASN A 1163 9.70 72.07 64.92
CA ASN A 1163 9.63 71.51 63.57
C ASN A 1163 8.27 71.92 62.98
N PRO A 1164 8.20 72.95 62.12
CA PRO A 1164 9.30 73.61 61.42
C PRO A 1164 10.34 74.33 62.30
N VAL A 1165 11.60 74.38 61.84
CA VAL A 1165 12.75 75.03 62.49
C VAL A 1165 13.24 76.24 61.71
N SER A 1166 13.65 77.32 62.37
CA SER A 1166 14.35 78.47 61.77
C SER A 1166 15.87 78.41 61.92
N SER A 1167 16.39 78.03 63.10
CA SER A 1167 17.84 77.97 63.39
C SER A 1167 18.28 76.75 64.22
N GLU A 1168 17.62 76.46 65.34
CA GLU A 1168 17.99 75.37 66.26
C GLU A 1168 16.91 74.28 66.30
N VAL A 1169 17.32 73.01 66.13
CA VAL A 1169 16.42 71.85 66.23
C VAL A 1169 16.93 70.85 67.27
N SER A 1170 16.05 70.46 68.18
CA SER A 1170 16.22 69.30 69.06
C SER A 1170 15.69 68.03 68.38
N ILE A 1171 16.43 66.94 68.49
CA ILE A 1171 16.01 65.57 68.17
C ILE A 1171 16.12 64.76 69.46
N GLU A 1172 14.97 64.32 69.98
CA GLU A 1172 14.84 63.64 71.27
C GLU A 1172 14.28 62.23 71.06
N SER A 1173 14.80 61.26 71.81
CA SER A 1173 14.35 59.87 71.77
C SER A 1173 12.98 59.71 72.46
N THR A 1174 12.30 58.60 72.19
CA THR A 1174 10.97 58.31 72.76
C THR A 1174 10.99 57.01 73.57
N GLY A 1175 10.67 57.09 74.86
CA GLY A 1175 10.81 55.98 75.80
C GLY A 1175 12.26 55.76 76.22
N ASP A 1176 12.61 54.53 76.59
CA ASP A 1176 13.92 54.15 77.13
C ASP A 1176 15.03 53.99 76.07
N LEU A 1177 14.91 54.70 74.93
CA LEU A 1177 15.86 54.63 73.82
C LEU A 1177 17.02 55.61 74.03
N GLU A 1178 18.26 55.11 73.92
CA GLU A 1178 19.48 55.92 73.90
C GLU A 1178 20.21 55.81 72.54
N PHE A 1179 20.74 56.92 72.07
CA PHE A 1179 21.52 57.09 70.85
C PHE A 1179 23.01 56.76 71.07
N ILE A 1180 23.68 56.22 70.05
CA ILE A 1180 25.15 56.16 69.98
C ILE A 1180 25.67 57.57 69.64
N PRO A 1181 26.56 58.17 70.45
CA PRO A 1181 27.08 59.52 70.19
C PRO A 1181 27.71 59.70 68.81
N ASN A 1182 27.50 60.86 68.20
CA ASN A 1182 27.99 61.26 66.88
C ASN A 1182 27.52 60.39 65.69
N THR A 1183 26.53 59.50 65.87
CA THR A 1183 25.95 58.72 64.74
C THR A 1183 24.88 59.44 63.94
N TRP A 1184 24.49 60.65 64.34
CA TRP A 1184 23.51 61.45 63.61
C TRP A 1184 24.04 61.94 62.26
N GLU A 1185 23.23 61.95 61.21
CA GLU A 1185 23.55 62.60 59.93
C GLU A 1185 22.30 63.16 59.25
N VAL A 1186 22.42 64.31 58.59
CA VAL A 1186 21.31 65.02 57.93
C VAL A 1186 21.54 65.03 56.42
N PHE A 1187 20.51 64.74 55.64
CA PHE A 1187 20.54 64.64 54.18
C PHE A 1187 19.53 65.59 53.53
N ASP A 1188 19.87 66.13 52.35
CA ASP A 1188 18.87 66.72 51.46
C ASP A 1188 18.02 65.64 50.76
N MET A 1189 16.96 66.07 50.05
CA MET A 1189 16.07 65.15 49.33
C MET A 1189 16.72 64.41 48.15
N ASN A 1190 17.99 64.71 47.81
CA ASN A 1190 18.78 64.00 46.81
C ASN A 1190 19.78 63.01 47.45
N GLY A 1191 19.71 62.81 48.77
CA GLY A 1191 20.62 61.93 49.52
C GLY A 1191 21.99 62.54 49.83
N LYS A 1192 22.20 63.85 49.61
CA LYS A 1192 23.49 64.47 49.92
C LYS A 1192 23.61 64.73 51.43
N ALA A 1193 24.61 64.15 52.08
CA ALA A 1193 24.96 64.42 53.47
C ALA A 1193 25.38 65.90 53.67
N LEU A 1194 24.80 66.53 54.70
CA LEU A 1194 24.99 67.94 55.07
C LEU A 1194 25.61 68.13 56.46
N LYS A 1195 26.11 67.05 57.09
CA LYS A 1195 26.72 67.10 58.44
C LYS A 1195 27.87 68.10 58.57
N GLN A 1196 28.59 68.38 57.48
CA GLN A 1196 29.65 69.39 57.43
C GLN A 1196 29.15 70.86 57.44
N ASN A 1197 27.83 71.06 57.26
CA ASN A 1197 27.17 72.36 57.17
C ASN A 1197 26.23 72.64 58.36
N ILE A 1198 26.26 71.80 59.40
CA ILE A 1198 25.35 71.84 60.55
C ILE A 1198 26.19 71.70 61.82
N ASN A 1199 26.09 72.66 62.74
CA ASN A 1199 26.89 72.62 63.97
C ASN A 1199 26.16 71.83 65.08
N LEU A 1200 26.91 70.99 65.80
CA LEU A 1200 26.40 70.33 67.01
C LEU A 1200 26.43 71.32 68.18
N LEU A 1201 25.27 71.60 68.79
CA LEU A 1201 25.16 72.48 69.95
C LEU A 1201 25.20 71.70 71.27
N SER A 1202 24.56 70.54 71.32
CA SER A 1202 24.67 69.60 72.45
C SER A 1202 24.31 68.17 72.03
N GLU A 1203 24.92 67.19 72.69
CA GLU A 1203 24.62 65.78 72.53
C GLU A 1203 24.58 65.10 73.90
N SER A 1204 23.63 64.19 74.06
CA SER A 1204 23.38 63.38 75.25
C SER A 1204 22.69 62.07 74.83
N PRO A 1205 22.72 61.01 75.64
CA PRO A 1205 22.19 59.70 75.24
C PRO A 1205 20.74 59.75 74.73
N THR A 1206 19.87 60.61 75.25
CA THR A 1206 18.46 60.70 74.83
C THR A 1206 18.14 61.92 73.95
N LYS A 1207 19.10 62.83 73.70
CA LYS A 1207 18.82 64.08 72.99
C LYS A 1207 20.04 64.70 72.31
N ILE A 1208 19.84 65.11 71.05
CA ILE A 1208 20.79 65.82 70.18
C ILE A 1208 20.20 67.18 69.82
N THR A 1209 21.00 68.24 69.81
CA THR A 1209 20.57 69.60 69.43
C THR A 1209 21.51 70.18 68.38
N LEU A 1210 20.95 70.60 67.24
CA LEU A 1210 21.70 71.01 66.04
C LEU A 1210 21.36 72.44 65.63
N ASP A 1211 22.39 73.21 65.29
CA ASP A 1211 22.30 74.48 64.57
C ASP A 1211 22.24 74.22 63.06
N VAL A 1212 21.05 74.40 62.51
CA VAL A 1212 20.70 74.27 61.10
C VAL A 1212 20.52 75.64 60.42
N SER A 1213 21.01 76.73 61.03
CA SER A 1213 20.90 78.08 60.45
C SER A 1213 21.65 78.23 59.12
N ALA A 1214 22.72 77.46 58.92
CA ALA A 1214 23.58 77.50 57.73
C ALA A 1214 23.09 76.64 56.54
N ILE A 1215 22.03 75.84 56.70
CA ILE A 1215 21.38 75.12 55.59
C ILE A 1215 20.17 75.91 55.05
N ALA A 1216 19.90 75.72 53.75
CA ALA A 1216 18.82 76.40 53.05
C ALA A 1216 17.42 75.99 53.57
N ASN A 1217 16.39 76.76 53.22
CA ASN A 1217 15.03 76.38 53.56
C ASN A 1217 14.55 75.23 52.67
N GLY A 1218 13.97 74.19 53.27
CA GLY A 1218 13.62 72.96 52.59
C GLY A 1218 13.19 71.84 53.54
N THR A 1219 12.85 70.68 52.96
CA THR A 1219 12.73 69.42 53.72
C THR A 1219 14.07 68.71 53.71
N TYR A 1220 14.45 68.17 54.86
CA TYR A 1220 15.64 67.36 55.08
C TYR A 1220 15.26 66.10 55.85
N LEU A 1221 16.05 65.04 55.69
CA LEU A 1221 15.96 63.83 56.51
C LEU A 1221 17.12 63.80 57.51
N ILE A 1222 16.89 63.29 58.70
CA ILE A 1222 17.94 62.96 59.67
C ILE A 1222 17.91 61.47 59.98
N SER A 1223 19.07 60.84 60.01
CA SER A 1223 19.31 59.53 60.63
C SER A 1223 20.03 59.69 61.96
N VAL A 1224 19.85 58.72 62.87
CA VAL A 1224 20.65 58.53 64.09
C VAL A 1224 20.59 57.05 64.49
N GLN A 1225 21.65 56.50 65.07
CA GLN A 1225 21.70 55.11 65.48
C GLN A 1225 21.46 54.95 67.00
N GLY A 1226 20.62 53.99 67.40
CA GLY A 1226 20.42 53.62 68.80
C GLY A 1226 21.50 52.67 69.34
N LEU A 1227 21.60 52.53 70.67
CA LEU A 1227 22.48 51.52 71.32
C LEU A 1227 22.10 50.07 70.93
N ASP A 1228 20.87 49.84 70.47
CA ASP A 1228 20.38 48.61 69.86
C ASP A 1228 20.87 48.38 68.42
N GLN A 1229 21.74 49.27 67.91
CA GLN A 1229 22.26 49.37 66.56
C GLN A 1229 21.21 49.66 65.46
N GLN A 1230 19.95 49.93 65.81
CA GLN A 1230 18.92 50.30 64.84
C GLN A 1230 19.10 51.74 64.37
N VAL A 1231 18.77 52.00 63.09
CA VAL A 1231 18.83 53.34 62.49
C VAL A 1231 17.44 53.96 62.48
N PHE A 1232 17.30 55.06 63.22
CA PHE A 1232 16.06 55.82 63.33
C PHE A 1232 16.08 56.99 62.36
N LEU A 1233 14.99 57.19 61.63
CA LEU A 1233 14.83 58.26 60.65
C LEU A 1233 13.79 59.29 61.12
N GLY A 1234 14.05 60.56 60.82
CA GLY A 1234 13.12 61.66 61.09
C GLY A 1234 13.17 62.74 60.00
N ARG A 1235 12.15 63.58 59.94
CA ARG A 1235 12.02 64.66 58.94
C ARG A 1235 12.20 66.02 59.61
N ILE A 1236 13.12 66.84 59.10
CA ILE A 1236 13.34 68.23 59.51
C ILE A 1236 12.78 69.15 58.42
N LEU A 1237 11.95 70.13 58.80
CA LEU A 1237 11.42 71.15 57.89
C LEU A 1237 12.03 72.52 58.23
N LYS A 1238 13.06 72.92 57.49
CA LYS A 1238 13.77 74.19 57.67
C LYS A 1238 13.00 75.33 57.00
N ILE A 1239 12.57 76.28 57.80
CA ILE A 1239 11.93 77.54 57.40
C ILE A 1239 12.84 78.74 57.69
N LYS A 1240 12.35 79.94 57.34
CA LYS A 1240 13.11 81.19 57.28
C LYS A 1240 13.29 81.84 58.65
#